data_AF-A0A954JNH7-F1
#
_entry.id   AF-A0A954JNH7-F1
#
_cell.length_a   1.000
_cell.length_b   1.000
_cell.length_c   1.000
_cell.angle_alpha   90.00
_cell.angle_beta   90.00
_cell.angle_gamma   90.00
#
_symmetry.space_group_name_H-M   'P 1'
#
loop_
_entity.id
_entity.type
_entity.pdbx_description
1 polymer ?
#
loop_
_entity_poly.entity_id
_entity_poly.type
_entity_poly.pdbx_seq_one_letter_code
_entity_poly.pdbx_strand_id
1 'polypeptide(L)'
;WLGLYSDSGSLEQYNIEFVGPSPSVTTIEYDELTDGHASRTGRTINDEEDFDFFKIELPQGTWRVQVVPVEGYFDVTMNVFNGPNVPGGTDGAPATGGGTYLNPINQNVGNGGRETWNVTTSNKMTEYFVRVDGYGTNQGTYAITVVEQVVNPPDVVIVLPAPPTVFEGSLLPVEVVLDQPSTVPIQVNYSTGTGVYQGFGNADQDVDFVDADGVITFQPGETSQTVFIETIDDNIDEEDPEFLIFALRDPVNARFITGAVSTDIAAGIKDNDSLPAISIADASVAEGDSSENFAYLELQLSRPSSHPVQVSFATSQDSATPPSDYVHTTGTVTFAPGETVQSVVIPIVGDTVSEPSEFFDVVLSSPVNSTLSDSVGRVHILDDEPKTFVVRNTNDSGTDSLRQVLTIANNFPGRDIIRFEIPGSGVRTINLLSPLPAITESVVIDGWSQTGFVDQPLIELKGTNAGAAPAFHVLADDSVIRGFVINDFQSDGILLEGASRTRVQGNYIGTNASGTATITNKYNGVLINNVARDNIIGVDGDGIADDREGNLIAGNNDEGITIWGAGTQRNRIAGNILGADRTGQNALGGNHRGVFIGGGASENIIGTNGDGNNDQAEANLISGNVWDGVGITGSGTDNNIVAGNLIGPNADGKLPLANNYGVRIDSGARGNIVGTNGDGSSDAIEGNVISGNRDDGILILGTGTNQNLVAGNIIGLNSDGTAALPNQNYGVTIRSGAFGNLVGTDGDGVSDSLERNLISANRNDGILIRDAGTNQNRIAGNYIGLDVTGGKDLGNIWSGVAIGDGAQLNVVGTNRDGNGDASEGNVISGNGFDGVSLFGSNTATNFVLGNLLGTDASGTVAIGNSNGILLRDGAEGGVIGGPDPTDRNVISGNRSDGIELRNTGPLGVTIWGNFIGTDITGNSPLPNGQHGILLQGPTSQNGIGGTLPELRNIISGNQQDGIHLAGTGSDENNLFGNFIGVSFAGTQPLPNQQHGLHVSGEARDNRIGGLGAGEGNLIASNLGAGVRITHANAVGNAILGNSIFGNGALGIDLGVVGPTPNDSGDGDPGPNLLTNYPVIHYARRDNGELKVSVTLS
;
A
#
# COMPACT_ATOMS: atom_id res chain seq x y z
N TRP A 1 6.94 -8.11 -62.80
CA TRP A 1 7.30 -6.68 -62.96
C TRP A 1 8.49 -6.39 -62.03
N LEU A 2 9.40 -5.46 -62.34
CA LEU A 2 9.37 -4.12 -61.72
C LEU A 2 8.69 -4.16 -60.33
N GLY A 3 9.45 -4.03 -59.25
CA GLY A 3 8.88 -4.12 -57.90
C GLY A 3 7.85 -3.03 -57.62
N LEU A 4 6.70 -3.41 -57.09
CA LEU A 4 5.74 -2.53 -56.41
C LEU A 4 5.20 -3.27 -55.18
N TYR A 5 5.27 -2.58 -54.04
CA TYR A 5 4.89 -3.03 -52.70
C TYR A 5 3.37 -3.01 -52.49
N SER A 6 2.86 -3.92 -51.65
CA SER A 6 1.62 -3.74 -50.88
C SER A 6 1.85 -4.11 -49.40
N ASP A 7 1.07 -3.53 -48.49
CA ASP A 7 1.33 -3.28 -47.05
C ASP A 7 1.44 -4.52 -46.12
N SER A 8 1.78 -5.71 -46.62
CA SER A 8 1.96 -6.91 -45.77
C SER A 8 3.19 -7.79 -46.07
N GLY A 9 4.15 -7.34 -46.87
CA GLY A 9 5.55 -7.80 -46.75
C GLY A 9 5.94 -9.20 -47.25
N SER A 10 5.42 -9.68 -48.39
CA SER A 10 6.02 -10.82 -49.13
C SER A 10 6.42 -10.43 -50.58
N LEU A 11 7.44 -11.11 -51.12
CA LEU A 11 8.20 -10.76 -52.34
C LEU A 11 8.15 -11.96 -53.31
N GLU A 12 7.64 -11.81 -54.54
CA GLU A 12 7.66 -12.88 -55.57
C GLU A 12 8.39 -12.46 -56.86
N GLN A 13 9.28 -13.34 -57.36
CA GLN A 13 10.11 -13.22 -58.58
C GLN A 13 10.00 -14.50 -59.41
N TYR A 14 9.87 -14.42 -60.75
CA TYR A 14 9.96 -15.59 -61.66
C TYR A 14 10.87 -15.36 -62.89
N ASN A 15 11.68 -16.37 -63.22
CA ASN A 15 12.60 -16.51 -64.38
C ASN A 15 12.04 -17.52 -65.39
N ILE A 16 12.32 -17.40 -66.69
CA ILE A 16 12.22 -18.56 -67.63
C ILE A 16 13.50 -18.76 -68.43
N GLU A 17 13.99 -20.00 -68.37
CA GLU A 17 15.16 -20.56 -69.03
C GLU A 17 14.69 -21.55 -70.12
N PHE A 18 15.32 -21.54 -71.31
CA PHE A 18 15.15 -22.61 -72.31
C PHE A 18 16.43 -23.44 -72.40
N VAL A 19 16.33 -24.75 -72.16
CA VAL A 19 17.43 -25.72 -72.25
C VAL A 19 17.11 -26.77 -73.31
N GLY A 20 17.88 -26.80 -74.40
CA GLY A 20 17.93 -27.94 -75.36
C GLY A 20 18.01 -27.55 -76.85
N PRO A 21 18.77 -28.28 -77.71
CA PRO A 21 19.20 -27.77 -79.02
C PRO A 21 18.20 -28.03 -80.19
N SER A 22 17.74 -26.93 -80.82
CA SER A 22 17.28 -26.63 -82.21
C SER A 22 16.68 -27.74 -83.12
N PRO A 23 15.51 -27.53 -83.77
CA PRO A 23 15.19 -26.33 -84.57
C PRO A 23 13.79 -25.71 -84.32
N SER A 24 13.70 -24.40 -84.59
CA SER A 24 12.50 -23.60 -84.88
C SER A 24 11.12 -24.29 -84.85
N VAL A 25 10.47 -24.29 -83.68
CA VAL A 25 9.06 -23.90 -83.59
C VAL A 25 9.05 -22.40 -83.86
N THR A 26 8.48 -22.00 -84.99
CA THR A 26 8.56 -20.62 -85.47
C THR A 26 7.31 -19.89 -84.99
N THR A 27 7.46 -19.04 -83.98
CA THR A 27 6.50 -18.00 -83.54
C THR A 27 5.23 -18.48 -82.82
N ILE A 28 5.09 -18.04 -81.56
CA ILE A 28 3.81 -17.91 -80.86
C ILE A 28 3.44 -16.42 -81.00
N GLU A 29 2.40 -16.10 -81.77
CA GLU A 29 1.85 -14.73 -81.86
C GLU A 29 0.50 -14.65 -81.12
N TYR A 30 0.33 -13.57 -80.34
CA TYR A 30 -0.90 -13.18 -79.65
C TYR A 30 -1.45 -11.94 -80.37
N ASP A 31 -2.76 -11.89 -80.67
CA ASP A 31 -3.42 -10.75 -81.34
C ASP A 31 -4.16 -9.90 -80.28
N GLU A 32 -3.63 -8.71 -79.96
CA GLU A 32 -4.18 -7.79 -78.95
C GLU A 32 -5.28 -6.88 -79.56
N LEU A 33 -6.53 -6.97 -79.07
CA LEU A 33 -7.43 -5.81 -79.01
C LEU A 33 -7.04 -4.97 -77.78
N THR A 34 -6.11 -4.06 -78.07
CA THR A 34 -5.19 -3.29 -77.21
C THR A 34 -5.83 -2.19 -76.35
N ASP A 35 -5.67 -2.25 -75.02
CA ASP A 35 -4.81 -1.28 -74.30
C ASP A 35 -3.57 -2.08 -73.84
N GLY A 36 -2.43 -1.73 -74.42
CA GLY A 36 -1.36 -2.67 -74.69
C GLY A 36 -0.47 -3.01 -73.50
N HIS A 37 0.15 -4.19 -73.56
CA HIS A 37 1.55 -4.42 -73.17
C HIS A 37 1.97 -5.85 -73.60
N ALA A 38 2.74 -5.91 -74.68
CA ALA A 38 3.21 -7.13 -75.35
C ALA A 38 4.25 -7.98 -74.58
N SER A 39 4.15 -9.31 -74.80
CA SER A 39 5.19 -10.35 -74.74
C SER A 39 5.97 -10.51 -73.43
N ARG A 40 5.42 -11.29 -72.47
CA ARG A 40 6.14 -11.76 -71.27
C ARG A 40 5.63 -13.13 -70.79
N THR A 41 6.54 -14.07 -70.57
CA THR A 41 6.34 -15.27 -69.75
C THR A 41 6.16 -14.88 -68.28
N GLY A 42 5.32 -15.58 -67.52
CA GLY A 42 5.08 -15.22 -66.12
C GLY A 42 3.78 -14.47 -65.83
N ARG A 43 2.72 -14.63 -66.63
CA ARG A 43 1.45 -13.90 -66.44
C ARG A 43 0.47 -14.71 -65.61
N THR A 44 -0.08 -14.01 -64.63
CA THR A 44 -1.12 -14.43 -63.73
C THR A 44 -2.51 -14.23 -64.33
N ILE A 45 -3.35 -15.27 -64.32
CA ILE A 45 -4.78 -15.18 -64.63
C ILE A 45 -5.52 -14.85 -63.32
N ASN A 46 -6.28 -13.76 -63.27
CA ASN A 46 -6.72 -13.13 -62.02
C ASN A 46 -8.22 -13.27 -61.68
N ASP A 47 -9.05 -13.85 -62.58
CA ASP A 47 -10.47 -14.12 -62.37
C ASP A 47 -11.01 -15.11 -63.42
N GLU A 48 -12.18 -15.71 -63.14
CA GLU A 48 -12.79 -16.82 -63.91
C GLU A 48 -13.16 -16.50 -65.38
N GLU A 49 -12.91 -15.27 -65.88
CA GLU A 49 -13.22 -14.86 -67.25
C GLU A 49 -11.98 -14.59 -68.15
N ASP A 50 -10.74 -14.73 -67.66
CA ASP A 50 -9.51 -14.45 -68.43
C ASP A 50 -8.83 -15.75 -68.95
N PHE A 51 -8.50 -15.82 -70.26
CA PHE A 51 -7.95 -17.03 -70.92
C PHE A 51 -6.88 -16.73 -71.97
N ASP A 52 -5.90 -17.63 -72.13
CA ASP A 52 -4.83 -17.52 -73.13
C ASP A 52 -4.92 -18.59 -74.24
N PHE A 53 -4.55 -18.21 -75.47
CA PHE A 53 -4.48 -19.11 -76.63
C PHE A 53 -3.08 -19.13 -77.25
N PHE A 54 -2.53 -20.33 -77.49
CA PHE A 54 -1.23 -20.56 -78.12
C PHE A 54 -1.36 -21.31 -79.43
N LYS A 55 -0.81 -20.77 -80.52
CA LYS A 55 -0.67 -21.49 -81.80
C LYS A 55 0.64 -22.26 -81.83
N ILE A 56 0.61 -23.56 -82.17
CA ILE A 56 1.79 -24.43 -82.33
C ILE A 56 1.74 -25.12 -83.70
N GLU A 57 2.86 -25.12 -84.42
CA GLU A 57 3.01 -25.80 -85.72
C GLU A 57 4.07 -26.91 -85.63
N LEU A 58 3.69 -28.16 -85.98
CA LEU A 58 4.55 -29.35 -85.84
C LEU A 58 4.85 -30.05 -87.18
N PRO A 59 6.13 -30.39 -87.50
CA PRO A 59 6.51 -31.18 -88.68
C PRO A 59 6.13 -32.66 -88.58
N GLN A 60 6.26 -33.41 -89.69
CA GLN A 60 6.03 -34.87 -89.72
C GLN A 60 6.98 -35.62 -88.78
N GLY A 61 6.46 -36.35 -87.78
CA GLY A 61 7.27 -37.09 -86.81
C GLY A 61 6.45 -37.59 -85.61
N THR A 62 7.09 -38.29 -84.68
CA THR A 62 6.50 -38.56 -83.35
C THR A 62 7.16 -37.64 -82.35
N TRP A 63 6.37 -36.73 -81.81
CA TRP A 63 6.82 -35.68 -80.92
C TRP A 63 6.18 -35.86 -79.57
N ARG A 64 6.87 -35.40 -78.52
CA ARG A 64 6.30 -35.26 -77.20
C ARG A 64 6.13 -33.78 -76.90
N VAL A 65 4.90 -33.31 -76.73
CA VAL A 65 4.54 -31.95 -76.32
C VAL A 65 4.13 -31.98 -74.85
N GLN A 66 4.66 -31.09 -74.03
CA GLN A 66 4.44 -31.10 -72.58
C GLN A 66 4.10 -29.70 -72.07
N VAL A 67 3.08 -29.60 -71.23
CA VAL A 67 2.71 -28.38 -70.49
C VAL A 67 2.88 -28.68 -68.99
N VAL A 68 3.55 -27.77 -68.28
CA VAL A 68 3.87 -27.93 -66.86
C VAL A 68 3.50 -26.63 -66.13
N PRO A 69 2.49 -26.65 -65.25
CA PRO A 69 2.30 -25.59 -64.27
C PRO A 69 3.54 -25.49 -63.38
N VAL A 70 4.09 -24.29 -63.31
CA VAL A 70 5.20 -23.96 -62.42
C VAL A 70 4.65 -23.58 -61.04
N GLU A 71 3.54 -22.82 -61.01
CA GLU A 71 2.75 -22.50 -59.80
C GLU A 71 1.26 -22.30 -60.14
N GLY A 72 0.33 -22.69 -59.27
CA GLY A 72 -1.12 -22.54 -59.48
C GLY A 72 -1.82 -23.76 -60.11
N TYR A 73 -3.15 -23.69 -60.23
CA TYR A 73 -4.01 -24.73 -60.81
C TYR A 73 -4.63 -24.23 -62.11
N PHE A 74 -4.53 -25.01 -63.19
CA PHE A 74 -5.02 -24.63 -64.51
C PHE A 74 -5.86 -25.74 -65.14
N ASP A 75 -6.93 -25.37 -65.82
CA ASP A 75 -7.58 -26.24 -66.79
C ASP A 75 -6.88 -26.04 -68.13
N VAL A 76 -6.20 -27.08 -68.61
CA VAL A 76 -5.49 -27.04 -69.89
C VAL A 76 -6.25 -27.87 -70.91
N THR A 77 -6.68 -27.23 -72.00
CA THR A 77 -7.40 -27.90 -73.09
C THR A 77 -6.69 -27.66 -74.40
N MET A 78 -6.19 -28.73 -75.02
CA MET A 78 -5.67 -28.65 -76.39
C MET A 78 -6.79 -28.95 -77.39
N ASN A 79 -7.13 -27.95 -78.22
CA ASN A 79 -8.11 -28.09 -79.29
C ASN A 79 -7.42 -28.10 -80.65
N VAL A 80 -7.86 -28.99 -81.53
CA VAL A 80 -7.33 -29.06 -82.90
C VAL A 80 -8.35 -28.41 -83.84
N PHE A 81 -7.99 -27.24 -84.38
CA PHE A 81 -8.80 -26.59 -85.42
C PHE A 81 -8.10 -26.72 -86.77
N ASN A 82 -8.88 -27.00 -87.80
CA ASN A 82 -8.40 -27.09 -89.17
C ASN A 82 -9.13 -26.02 -90.00
N GLY A 83 -8.74 -24.74 -89.89
CA GLY A 83 -9.24 -23.66 -90.75
C GLY A 83 -9.20 -22.24 -90.15
N PRO A 84 -9.34 -21.16 -90.96
CA PRO A 84 -8.80 -19.84 -90.63
C PRO A 84 -9.80 -18.75 -90.13
N ASN A 85 -10.95 -19.05 -89.50
CA ASN A 85 -11.90 -18.03 -89.01
C ASN A 85 -12.21 -18.15 -87.51
N VAL A 86 -12.05 -17.06 -86.75
CA VAL A 86 -12.41 -16.92 -85.31
C VAL A 86 -13.91 -16.57 -85.17
N PRO A 87 -14.72 -17.25 -84.32
CA PRO A 87 -16.09 -16.84 -84.04
C PRO A 87 -16.15 -15.67 -83.04
N GLY A 88 -16.83 -14.58 -83.37
CA GLY A 88 -17.13 -13.46 -82.47
C GLY A 88 -18.56 -13.53 -81.92
N GLY A 89 -18.72 -13.52 -80.59
CA GLY A 89 -20.00 -13.43 -79.88
C GLY A 89 -19.85 -13.75 -78.39
N THR A 90 -20.31 -12.83 -77.54
CA THR A 90 -20.30 -12.88 -76.07
C THR A 90 -21.36 -13.84 -75.52
N ASP A 91 -20.98 -14.58 -74.49
CA ASP A 91 -21.80 -15.30 -73.50
C ASP A 91 -22.55 -16.59 -73.95
N GLY A 92 -22.13 -17.73 -73.38
CA GLY A 92 -22.90 -18.98 -73.26
C GLY A 92 -23.12 -19.89 -74.49
N ALA A 93 -22.18 -20.83 -74.74
CA ALA A 93 -22.30 -22.01 -75.63
C ALA A 93 -22.51 -21.76 -77.15
N PRO A 94 -22.07 -22.68 -78.04
CA PRO A 94 -21.61 -22.34 -79.40
C PRO A 94 -22.73 -22.28 -80.44
N ALA A 95 -22.69 -21.26 -81.31
CA ALA A 95 -23.46 -21.23 -82.56
C ALA A 95 -22.60 -21.71 -83.75
N THR A 96 -22.63 -23.02 -83.98
CA THR A 96 -22.62 -23.74 -85.27
C THR A 96 -21.82 -23.15 -86.44
N GLY A 97 -20.63 -23.72 -86.67
CA GLY A 97 -19.84 -23.53 -87.90
C GLY A 97 -18.76 -24.58 -88.13
N GLY A 98 -19.13 -25.85 -88.38
CA GLY A 98 -18.39 -26.73 -89.31
C GLY A 98 -16.98 -27.28 -88.99
N GLY A 99 -16.55 -27.36 -87.73
CA GLY A 99 -15.32 -28.08 -87.34
C GLY A 99 -15.62 -29.39 -86.59
N THR A 100 -14.92 -30.48 -86.90
CA THR A 100 -14.99 -31.73 -86.11
C THR A 100 -14.27 -31.55 -84.78
N TYR A 101 -15.02 -31.54 -83.68
CA TYR A 101 -14.48 -31.65 -82.33
C TYR A 101 -13.97 -33.08 -82.10
N LEU A 102 -12.66 -33.26 -81.95
CA LEU A 102 -12.12 -34.45 -81.26
C LEU A 102 -12.14 -34.10 -79.77
N ASN A 103 -12.95 -34.83 -79.01
CA ASN A 103 -13.21 -34.72 -77.55
C ASN A 103 -12.26 -33.77 -76.78
N PRO A 104 -12.76 -32.66 -76.20
CA PRO A 104 -11.97 -31.88 -75.25
C PRO A 104 -11.74 -32.75 -74.01
N ILE A 105 -10.49 -33.09 -73.74
CA ILE A 105 -10.12 -33.56 -72.42
C ILE A 105 -9.79 -32.30 -71.63
N ASN A 106 -10.76 -31.74 -70.91
CA ASN A 106 -10.45 -30.80 -69.83
C ASN A 106 -9.87 -31.63 -68.68
N GLN A 107 -8.59 -31.44 -68.37
CA GLN A 107 -8.04 -31.95 -67.12
C GLN A 107 -7.44 -30.81 -66.32
N ASN A 108 -7.86 -30.76 -65.05
CA ASN A 108 -7.29 -29.90 -64.04
C ASN A 108 -5.84 -30.34 -63.79
N VAL A 109 -4.87 -29.50 -64.17
CA VAL A 109 -3.46 -29.74 -63.89
C VAL A 109 -3.07 -28.85 -62.71
N GLY A 110 -2.82 -29.48 -61.57
CA GLY A 110 -2.36 -28.80 -60.36
C GLY A 110 -0.85 -28.54 -60.35
N ASN A 111 -0.41 -27.87 -59.29
CA ASN A 111 0.97 -27.42 -59.12
C ASN A 111 1.98 -28.59 -59.19
N GLY A 112 2.99 -28.51 -60.05
CA GLY A 112 3.98 -29.58 -60.29
C GLY A 112 3.48 -30.77 -61.14
N GLY A 113 2.23 -30.77 -61.59
CA GLY A 113 1.70 -31.74 -62.56
C GLY A 113 2.32 -31.55 -63.94
N ARG A 114 2.35 -32.61 -64.76
CA ARG A 114 2.86 -32.52 -66.13
C ARG A 114 1.92 -33.21 -67.08
N GLU A 115 1.30 -32.43 -67.96
CA GLU A 115 0.52 -33.00 -69.05
C GLU A 115 1.40 -33.22 -70.27
N THR A 116 1.28 -34.42 -70.84
CA THR A 116 2.15 -34.89 -71.93
C THR A 116 1.33 -35.50 -73.05
N TRP A 117 1.42 -34.90 -74.22
CA TRP A 117 0.82 -35.43 -75.44
C TRP A 117 1.90 -35.98 -76.37
N ASN A 118 1.77 -37.25 -76.74
CA ASN A 118 2.53 -37.81 -77.83
C ASN A 118 1.76 -37.56 -79.13
N VAL A 119 2.27 -36.64 -79.95
CA VAL A 119 1.63 -36.22 -81.20
C VAL A 119 2.37 -36.85 -82.36
N THR A 120 1.67 -37.71 -83.11
CA THR A 120 2.17 -38.27 -84.37
C THR A 120 1.48 -37.57 -85.53
N THR A 121 2.22 -36.75 -86.26
CA THR A 121 1.71 -35.99 -87.42
C THR A 121 1.90 -36.79 -88.70
N SER A 122 0.84 -36.92 -89.51
CA SER A 122 0.82 -37.87 -90.63
C SER A 122 0.79 -37.29 -92.06
N ASN A 123 0.58 -35.98 -92.28
CA ASN A 123 0.91 -35.21 -93.52
C ASN A 123 0.42 -33.73 -93.47
N LYS A 124 1.25 -32.77 -93.93
CA LYS A 124 1.10 -31.28 -93.96
C LYS A 124 0.93 -30.58 -92.60
N MET A 125 1.58 -29.42 -92.46
CA MET A 125 1.59 -28.56 -91.27
C MET A 125 0.15 -28.37 -90.77
N THR A 126 -0.13 -28.93 -89.60
CA THR A 126 -1.41 -28.77 -88.93
C THR A 126 -1.20 -27.78 -87.81
N GLU A 127 -2.05 -26.77 -87.76
CA GLU A 127 -2.03 -25.75 -86.71
C GLU A 127 -2.77 -26.31 -85.49
N TYR A 128 -2.14 -26.25 -84.33
CA TYR A 128 -2.73 -26.67 -83.07
C TYR A 128 -2.91 -25.46 -82.18
N PHE A 129 -4.06 -25.34 -81.53
CA PHE A 129 -4.33 -24.27 -80.59
C PHE A 129 -4.48 -24.85 -79.18
N VAL A 130 -3.60 -24.42 -78.28
CA VAL A 130 -3.68 -24.77 -76.87
C VAL A 130 -4.39 -23.63 -76.15
N ARG A 131 -5.51 -23.94 -75.48
CA ARG A 131 -6.19 -23.01 -74.57
C ARG A 131 -5.77 -23.35 -73.15
N VAL A 132 -5.43 -22.34 -72.38
CA VAL A 132 -5.18 -22.47 -70.94
C VAL A 132 -6.15 -21.54 -70.22
N ASP A 133 -6.99 -22.12 -69.37
CA ASP A 133 -7.95 -21.41 -68.54
C ASP A 133 -7.49 -21.46 -67.08
N GLY A 134 -7.47 -20.31 -66.40
CA GLY A 134 -7.23 -20.26 -64.95
C GLY A 134 -8.50 -20.62 -64.18
N TYR A 135 -8.36 -21.35 -63.07
CA TYR A 135 -9.50 -21.77 -62.25
C TYR A 135 -9.33 -21.33 -60.79
N GLY A 136 -10.32 -20.60 -60.25
CA GLY A 136 -10.33 -20.13 -58.86
C GLY A 136 -9.42 -18.92 -58.58
N THR A 137 -9.40 -18.47 -57.31
CA THR A 137 -8.77 -17.21 -56.88
C THR A 137 -7.24 -17.23 -56.76
N ASN A 138 -6.58 -18.30 -57.21
CA ASN A 138 -5.15 -18.51 -56.98
C ASN A 138 -4.32 -18.27 -58.26
N GLN A 139 -3.58 -17.17 -58.21
CA GLN A 139 -2.61 -16.67 -59.17
C GLN A 139 -1.50 -17.68 -59.49
N GLY A 140 -1.15 -17.93 -60.76
CA GLY A 140 -0.15 -18.95 -61.13
C GLY A 140 0.61 -18.74 -62.46
N THR A 141 1.62 -19.58 -62.72
CA THR A 141 2.54 -19.56 -63.89
C THR A 141 2.72 -20.96 -64.52
N TYR A 142 2.95 -21.08 -65.85
CA TYR A 142 3.22 -22.37 -66.53
C TYR A 142 4.28 -22.30 -67.66
N ALA A 143 4.77 -23.47 -68.12
CA ALA A 143 5.76 -23.63 -69.20
C ALA A 143 5.39 -24.74 -70.20
N ILE A 144 5.84 -24.64 -71.47
CA ILE A 144 5.58 -25.63 -72.54
C ILE A 144 6.90 -26.12 -73.18
N THR A 145 7.06 -27.43 -73.43
CA THR A 145 8.30 -28.04 -73.99
C THR A 145 7.99 -29.11 -75.05
N VAL A 146 8.82 -29.23 -76.12
CA VAL A 146 8.63 -30.23 -77.22
C VAL A 146 9.94 -30.94 -77.61
N VAL A 147 9.98 -32.29 -77.68
CA VAL A 147 11.20 -33.10 -78.01
C VAL A 147 10.97 -34.39 -78.86
N GLU A 148 12.00 -34.86 -79.59
CA GLU A 148 12.05 -36.04 -80.51
C GLU A 148 12.77 -37.28 -79.88
N GLN A 149 12.41 -38.55 -80.19
CA GLN A 149 12.83 -39.77 -79.43
C GLN A 149 13.46 -40.93 -80.27
N VAL A 150 14.54 -41.65 -79.80
CA VAL A 150 15.27 -42.81 -80.46
C VAL A 150 15.58 -44.00 -79.45
N VAL A 151 15.81 -45.28 -79.88
CA VAL A 151 15.56 -46.62 -79.18
C VAL A 151 16.79 -47.46 -78.61
N ASN A 152 16.55 -48.36 -77.59
CA ASN A 152 17.31 -49.16 -76.51
C ASN A 152 18.26 -50.43 -76.75
N PRO A 153 19.02 -50.94 -75.71
CA PRO A 153 19.46 -52.35 -75.44
C PRO A 153 18.61 -53.09 -74.30
N PRO A 154 18.85 -54.37 -73.87
CA PRO A 154 17.81 -55.23 -73.23
C PRO A 154 17.42 -54.88 -71.77
N ASP A 155 16.21 -55.31 -71.37
CA ASP A 155 15.32 -54.66 -70.41
C ASP A 155 15.11 -55.50 -69.11
N VAL A 156 15.88 -55.27 -68.04
CA VAL A 156 15.68 -55.90 -66.71
C VAL A 156 14.81 -54.99 -65.83
N VAL A 157 13.85 -55.56 -65.11
CA VAL A 157 12.81 -54.82 -64.40
C VAL A 157 12.84 -55.06 -62.89
N ILE A 158 12.86 -53.99 -62.11
CA ILE A 158 12.64 -54.04 -60.66
C ILE A 158 11.13 -54.17 -60.40
N VAL A 159 10.76 -55.17 -59.61
CA VAL A 159 9.40 -55.45 -59.16
C VAL A 159 9.35 -55.27 -57.65
N LEU A 160 8.30 -54.60 -57.17
CA LEU A 160 8.05 -54.42 -55.75
C LEU A 160 6.95 -55.38 -55.27
N PRO A 161 7.13 -56.07 -54.13
CA PRO A 161 6.10 -56.88 -53.50
C PRO A 161 5.06 -56.00 -52.77
N ALA A 162 4.09 -56.61 -52.11
CA ALA A 162 3.07 -55.90 -51.35
C ALA A 162 3.66 -55.17 -50.12
N PRO A 163 3.10 -54.02 -49.70
CA PRO A 163 3.46 -53.30 -48.48
C PRO A 163 3.58 -54.21 -47.24
N PRO A 164 4.70 -54.21 -46.51
CA PRO A 164 4.80 -54.88 -45.22
C PRO A 164 4.10 -54.06 -44.12
N THR A 165 3.70 -54.70 -43.02
CA THR A 165 3.12 -54.03 -41.83
C THR A 165 3.59 -54.74 -40.56
N VAL A 166 3.98 -53.99 -39.52
CA VAL A 166 4.39 -54.49 -38.19
C VAL A 166 3.73 -53.69 -37.07
N PHE A 167 3.71 -54.22 -35.84
CA PHE A 167 3.42 -53.39 -34.67
C PHE A 167 4.63 -52.51 -34.35
N GLU A 168 4.36 -51.35 -33.78
CA GLU A 168 5.36 -50.45 -33.22
C GLU A 168 6.32 -51.22 -32.27
N GLY A 169 7.58 -50.77 -32.20
CA GLY A 169 8.67 -51.48 -31.52
C GLY A 169 9.27 -52.70 -32.25
N SER A 170 8.80 -53.03 -33.46
CA SER A 170 9.32 -54.15 -34.29
C SER A 170 10.19 -53.68 -35.48
N LEU A 171 11.03 -54.57 -36.03
CA LEU A 171 11.75 -54.29 -37.30
C LEU A 171 10.84 -54.52 -38.51
N LEU A 172 10.70 -53.52 -39.37
CA LEU A 172 9.85 -53.53 -40.57
C LEU A 172 10.66 -53.96 -41.83
N PRO A 173 10.39 -55.14 -42.43
CA PRO A 173 11.16 -55.65 -43.56
C PRO A 173 10.58 -55.23 -44.92
N VAL A 174 11.33 -54.45 -45.70
CA VAL A 174 10.99 -54.07 -47.09
C VAL A 174 11.82 -54.90 -48.07
N GLU A 175 11.16 -55.75 -48.86
CA GLU A 175 11.82 -56.59 -49.88
C GLU A 175 11.78 -55.93 -51.27
N VAL A 176 12.89 -56.01 -52.00
CA VAL A 176 13.05 -55.51 -53.37
C VAL A 176 13.51 -56.64 -54.28
N VAL A 177 12.80 -56.86 -55.40
CA VAL A 177 13.06 -58.01 -56.29
C VAL A 177 13.24 -57.62 -57.75
N LEU A 178 13.93 -58.47 -58.51
CA LEU A 178 14.13 -58.35 -59.96
C LEU A 178 13.28 -59.37 -60.71
N ASP A 179 12.74 -58.99 -61.88
CA ASP A 179 11.91 -59.85 -62.72
C ASP A 179 12.67 -61.04 -63.34
N GLN A 180 13.97 -60.85 -63.55
CA GLN A 180 14.90 -61.86 -64.06
C GLN A 180 16.32 -61.57 -63.59
N PRO A 181 17.21 -62.58 -63.52
CA PRO A 181 18.61 -62.36 -63.14
C PRO A 181 19.35 -61.53 -64.19
N SER A 182 20.18 -60.59 -63.73
CA SER A 182 21.07 -59.81 -64.59
C SER A 182 22.45 -60.44 -64.71
N THR A 183 23.10 -60.23 -65.86
CA THR A 183 24.50 -60.62 -66.11
C THR A 183 25.51 -59.56 -65.65
N VAL A 184 25.04 -58.36 -65.29
CA VAL A 184 25.82 -57.25 -64.72
C VAL A 184 25.19 -56.79 -63.39
N PRO A 185 25.97 -56.19 -62.47
CA PRO A 185 25.40 -55.68 -61.23
C PRO A 185 24.29 -54.66 -61.47
N ILE A 186 23.23 -54.75 -60.66
CA ILE A 186 22.14 -53.76 -60.60
C ILE A 186 22.26 -53.03 -59.28
N GLN A 187 22.12 -51.71 -59.34
CA GLN A 187 22.09 -50.84 -58.17
C GLN A 187 20.85 -49.97 -58.21
N VAL A 188 20.21 -49.78 -57.04
CA VAL A 188 19.06 -48.89 -56.85
C VAL A 188 19.20 -48.21 -55.49
N ASN A 189 19.01 -46.90 -55.45
CA ASN A 189 19.05 -46.13 -54.21
C ASN A 189 17.71 -46.23 -53.49
N TYR A 190 17.73 -46.24 -52.16
CA TYR A 190 16.53 -46.16 -51.33
C TYR A 190 16.62 -45.06 -50.28
N SER A 191 15.47 -44.54 -49.86
CA SER A 191 15.32 -43.64 -48.71
C SER A 191 13.93 -43.81 -48.10
N THR A 192 13.81 -43.70 -46.79
CA THR A 192 12.51 -43.54 -46.12
C THR A 192 12.06 -42.07 -46.08
N GLY A 193 10.79 -41.85 -45.78
CA GLY A 193 10.21 -40.53 -45.62
C GLY A 193 8.74 -40.63 -45.22
N THR A 194 8.15 -39.50 -44.84
CA THR A 194 6.74 -39.42 -44.48
C THR A 194 5.86 -39.18 -45.72
N GLY A 195 4.65 -39.74 -45.75
CA GLY A 195 3.72 -39.47 -46.85
C GLY A 195 2.45 -40.33 -46.83
N VAL A 196 1.36 -39.76 -47.34
CA VAL A 196 0.03 -40.36 -47.28
C VAL A 196 -0.09 -41.52 -48.26
N TYR A 197 -0.35 -42.72 -47.74
CA TYR A 197 -0.66 -43.90 -48.55
C TYR A 197 -2.14 -44.25 -48.44
N GLN A 198 -2.87 -44.19 -49.57
CA GLN A 198 -4.28 -44.60 -49.69
C GLN A 198 -5.25 -44.00 -48.63
N GLY A 199 -4.90 -42.86 -48.03
CA GLY A 199 -5.73 -42.17 -47.03
C GLY A 199 -5.64 -42.74 -45.61
N PHE A 200 -4.64 -43.58 -45.32
CA PHE A 200 -4.27 -43.96 -43.96
C PHE A 200 -3.35 -42.92 -43.31
N GLY A 201 -3.21 -42.97 -41.97
CA GLY A 201 -2.36 -42.09 -41.17
C GLY A 201 -0.88 -42.15 -41.59
N ASN A 202 -0.16 -41.04 -41.40
CA ASN A 202 1.27 -40.98 -41.69
C ASN A 202 2.03 -41.36 -40.44
N ALA A 203 2.96 -42.31 -40.56
CA ALA A 203 3.99 -42.47 -39.56
C ALA A 203 4.92 -41.24 -39.67
N ASP A 204 5.09 -40.51 -38.58
CA ASP A 204 5.97 -39.39 -38.39
C ASP A 204 7.40 -39.85 -38.07
N GLN A 205 8.35 -39.17 -38.70
CA GLN A 205 9.77 -39.45 -38.54
C GLN A 205 10.23 -39.14 -37.11
N ASP A 206 11.01 -40.04 -36.52
CA ASP A 206 11.55 -40.00 -35.16
C ASP A 206 10.49 -40.03 -34.03
N VAL A 207 9.21 -40.17 -34.38
CA VAL A 207 8.10 -40.50 -33.44
C VAL A 207 7.74 -41.97 -33.61
N ASP A 208 7.51 -42.42 -34.85
CA ASP A 208 7.00 -43.78 -35.11
C ASP A 208 8.06 -44.69 -35.75
N PHE A 209 9.05 -44.11 -36.45
CA PHE A 209 10.16 -44.85 -37.03
C PHE A 209 11.46 -44.04 -37.15
N VAL A 210 12.58 -44.75 -37.30
CA VAL A 210 13.91 -44.18 -37.52
C VAL A 210 14.23 -44.13 -39.02
N ASP A 211 14.64 -42.97 -39.52
CA ASP A 211 14.93 -42.74 -40.93
C ASP A 211 16.15 -43.53 -41.44
N ALA A 212 16.07 -44.01 -42.69
CA ALA A 212 17.08 -44.84 -43.35
C ALA A 212 17.20 -44.57 -44.85
N ASP A 213 18.42 -44.35 -45.33
CA ASP A 213 18.77 -44.27 -46.75
C ASP A 213 19.99 -45.16 -47.11
N GLY A 214 20.10 -45.55 -48.37
CA GLY A 214 21.23 -46.34 -48.83
C GLY A 214 21.12 -46.86 -50.27
N VAL A 215 22.00 -47.81 -50.60
CA VAL A 215 22.07 -48.42 -51.95
C VAL A 215 21.88 -49.92 -51.86
N ILE A 216 20.86 -50.44 -52.55
CA ILE A 216 20.64 -51.88 -52.72
C ILE A 216 21.46 -52.33 -53.92
N THR A 217 22.32 -53.34 -53.72
CA THR A 217 23.15 -53.92 -54.79
C THR A 217 22.79 -55.38 -55.01
N PHE A 218 22.36 -55.71 -56.22
CA PHE A 218 22.17 -57.10 -56.66
C PHE A 218 23.41 -57.55 -57.43
N GLN A 219 24.11 -58.56 -56.91
CA GLN A 219 25.22 -59.19 -57.62
C GLN A 219 24.69 -60.00 -58.82
N PRO A 220 25.51 -60.26 -59.86
CA PRO A 220 25.08 -61.03 -61.02
C PRO A 220 24.43 -62.38 -60.63
N GLY A 221 23.19 -62.60 -61.09
CA GLY A 221 22.39 -63.79 -60.77
C GLY A 221 21.46 -63.67 -59.55
N GLU A 222 21.62 -62.66 -58.69
CA GLU A 222 20.69 -62.39 -57.59
C GLU A 222 19.39 -61.76 -58.11
N THR A 223 18.28 -62.02 -57.42
CA THR A 223 16.95 -61.53 -57.81
C THR A 223 16.13 -60.97 -56.65
N SER A 224 16.62 -60.99 -55.40
CA SER A 224 15.92 -60.42 -54.24
C SER A 224 16.91 -59.90 -53.19
N GLN A 225 16.56 -58.79 -52.53
CA GLN A 225 17.26 -58.21 -51.38
C GLN A 225 16.23 -57.63 -50.40
N THR A 226 16.54 -57.55 -49.10
CA THR A 226 15.64 -57.02 -48.06
C THR A 226 16.33 -55.94 -47.23
N VAL A 227 15.63 -54.84 -46.97
CA VAL A 227 16.04 -53.76 -46.07
C VAL A 227 15.15 -53.79 -44.82
N PHE A 228 15.72 -53.56 -43.65
CA PHE A 228 14.97 -53.51 -42.39
C PHE A 228 14.96 -52.07 -41.86
N ILE A 229 13.78 -51.56 -41.51
CA ILE A 229 13.55 -50.23 -40.90
C ILE A 229 13.19 -50.42 -39.42
N GLU A 230 13.69 -49.57 -38.53
CA GLU A 230 13.39 -49.61 -37.09
C GLU A 230 12.11 -48.79 -36.80
N THR A 231 11.14 -49.36 -36.07
CA THR A 231 9.94 -48.65 -35.55
C THR A 231 10.08 -48.39 -34.05
N ILE A 232 9.48 -47.31 -33.55
CA ILE A 232 9.53 -46.84 -32.16
C ILE A 232 8.29 -47.39 -31.40
N ASP A 233 8.29 -47.48 -30.07
CA ASP A 233 7.21 -48.03 -29.21
C ASP A 233 6.93 -47.04 -28.07
N ASP A 234 5.67 -46.67 -27.81
CA ASP A 234 5.32 -45.73 -26.73
C ASP A 234 4.12 -46.12 -25.84
N ASN A 235 3.34 -45.16 -25.33
CA ASN A 235 2.19 -45.41 -24.45
C ASN A 235 1.01 -44.45 -24.76
N ILE A 236 0.95 -43.91 -25.97
CA ILE A 236 -0.07 -42.99 -26.49
C ILE A 236 -1.02 -43.78 -27.39
N ASP A 237 -2.33 -43.61 -27.19
CA ASP A 237 -3.33 -44.20 -28.09
C ASP A 237 -3.37 -43.42 -29.43
N GLU A 238 -3.12 -44.11 -30.55
CA GLU A 238 -2.85 -43.58 -31.91
C GLU A 238 -3.72 -44.24 -33.02
N GLU A 239 -3.59 -43.82 -34.29
CA GLU A 239 -4.38 -44.36 -35.41
C GLU A 239 -3.75 -45.63 -36.03
N ASP A 240 -4.46 -46.77 -36.12
CA ASP A 240 -3.92 -48.03 -36.67
C ASP A 240 -4.47 -48.39 -38.08
N PRO A 241 -3.64 -48.70 -39.11
CA PRO A 241 -2.17 -48.56 -39.18
C PRO A 241 -1.72 -47.22 -39.78
N GLU A 242 -0.57 -46.75 -39.33
CA GLU A 242 0.17 -45.64 -39.92
C GLU A 242 1.16 -46.13 -40.98
N PHE A 243 1.55 -45.28 -41.94
CA PHE A 243 2.46 -45.67 -43.02
C PHE A 243 3.64 -44.72 -43.18
N LEU A 244 4.83 -45.31 -43.36
CA LEU A 244 6.01 -44.64 -43.90
C LEU A 244 6.16 -44.92 -45.40
N ILE A 245 6.81 -44.01 -46.13
CA ILE A 245 7.14 -44.16 -47.55
C ILE A 245 8.59 -44.61 -47.70
N PHE A 246 8.80 -45.73 -48.39
CA PHE A 246 10.11 -46.23 -48.80
C PHE A 246 10.29 -46.00 -50.30
N ALA A 247 11.10 -45.02 -50.67
CA ALA A 247 11.30 -44.58 -52.05
C ALA A 247 12.51 -45.26 -52.69
N LEU A 248 12.34 -45.83 -53.89
CA LEU A 248 13.42 -46.37 -54.73
C LEU A 248 13.68 -45.46 -55.93
N ARG A 249 14.94 -45.17 -56.21
CA ARG A 249 15.33 -44.20 -57.26
C ARG A 249 16.57 -44.62 -58.04
N ASP A 250 16.69 -44.06 -59.24
CA ASP A 250 17.88 -44.07 -60.09
C ASP A 250 18.47 -45.46 -60.38
N PRO A 251 17.68 -46.42 -60.91
CA PRO A 251 18.16 -47.76 -61.16
C PRO A 251 19.23 -47.77 -62.26
N VAL A 252 20.36 -48.42 -62.00
CA VAL A 252 21.44 -48.62 -62.95
C VAL A 252 21.37 -50.04 -63.52
N ASN A 253 21.37 -50.15 -64.85
CA ASN A 253 21.23 -51.40 -65.62
C ASN A 253 19.90 -52.15 -65.43
N ALA A 254 18.91 -51.49 -64.84
CA ALA A 254 17.53 -51.95 -64.73
C ALA A 254 16.58 -50.76 -64.90
N ARG A 255 15.29 -51.03 -65.06
CA ARG A 255 14.22 -50.03 -64.97
C ARG A 255 13.15 -50.47 -63.98
N PHE A 256 12.31 -49.57 -63.53
CA PHE A 256 11.08 -49.97 -62.83
C PHE A 256 10.05 -50.51 -63.82
N ILE A 257 9.14 -51.36 -63.33
CA ILE A 257 8.09 -51.99 -64.16
C ILE A 257 7.18 -50.97 -64.86
N THR A 258 7.02 -49.80 -64.25
CA THR A 258 6.27 -48.67 -64.79
C THR A 258 7.04 -47.88 -65.86
N GLY A 259 8.35 -48.13 -66.01
CA GLY A 259 9.26 -47.34 -66.83
C GLY A 259 9.64 -45.98 -66.23
N ALA A 260 9.27 -45.72 -64.98
CA ALA A 260 9.60 -44.49 -64.25
C ALA A 260 11.09 -44.45 -63.81
N VAL A 261 11.56 -43.27 -63.36
CA VAL A 261 12.90 -43.08 -62.75
C VAL A 261 12.92 -43.28 -61.24
N SER A 262 11.75 -43.40 -60.62
CA SER A 262 11.55 -43.71 -59.20
C SER A 262 10.25 -44.50 -59.00
N THR A 263 10.13 -45.19 -57.87
CA THR A 263 8.89 -45.83 -57.42
C THR A 263 8.91 -45.91 -55.89
N ASP A 264 7.76 -45.75 -55.27
CA ASP A 264 7.63 -45.74 -53.81
C ASP A 264 6.80 -46.95 -53.34
N ILE A 265 7.13 -47.49 -52.18
CA ILE A 265 6.33 -48.50 -51.46
C ILE A 265 6.01 -47.98 -50.07
N ALA A 266 4.75 -48.10 -49.65
CA ALA A 266 4.37 -47.81 -48.28
C ALA A 266 4.65 -49.01 -47.37
N ALA A 267 5.00 -48.75 -46.11
CA ALA A 267 5.24 -49.76 -45.11
C ALA A 267 4.56 -49.35 -43.80
N GLY A 268 3.78 -50.25 -43.19
CA GLY A 268 2.85 -49.91 -42.12
C GLY A 268 3.36 -50.19 -40.70
N ILE A 269 2.94 -49.36 -39.75
CA ILE A 269 3.19 -49.44 -38.31
C ILE A 269 1.82 -49.50 -37.61
N LYS A 270 1.67 -50.34 -36.59
CA LYS A 270 0.41 -50.52 -35.85
C LYS A 270 0.59 -50.14 -34.38
N ASP A 271 -0.29 -49.27 -33.90
CA ASP A 271 -0.46 -48.96 -32.49
C ASP A 271 -0.81 -50.22 -31.68
N ASN A 272 -0.26 -50.31 -30.46
CA ASN A 272 -0.53 -51.39 -29.51
C ASN A 272 -1.06 -50.91 -28.13
N ASP A 273 -1.36 -49.62 -27.98
CA ASP A 273 -1.87 -48.99 -26.77
C ASP A 273 -3.39 -49.10 -26.55
N SER A 274 -3.85 -48.69 -25.36
CA SER A 274 -5.26 -48.81 -24.95
C SER A 274 -5.88 -47.45 -24.63
N LEU A 275 -7.17 -47.28 -24.97
CA LEU A 275 -7.95 -46.07 -24.69
C LEU A 275 -7.85 -45.60 -23.22
N PRO A 276 -7.81 -44.27 -22.97
CA PRO A 276 -7.80 -43.70 -21.62
C PRO A 276 -9.14 -43.89 -20.87
N ALA A 277 -9.12 -43.77 -19.54
CA ALA A 277 -10.31 -43.83 -18.69
C ALA A 277 -10.53 -42.50 -17.95
N ILE A 278 -11.78 -42.02 -17.89
CA ILE A 278 -12.18 -40.77 -17.21
C ILE A 278 -12.74 -41.07 -15.81
N SER A 279 -12.34 -40.29 -14.81
CA SER A 279 -12.98 -40.19 -13.49
C SER A 279 -13.38 -38.74 -13.16
N ILE A 280 -14.40 -38.55 -12.32
CA ILE A 280 -14.85 -37.25 -11.81
C ILE A 280 -14.77 -37.21 -10.26
N ALA A 281 -14.41 -36.07 -9.68
CA ALA A 281 -14.31 -35.88 -8.23
C ALA A 281 -15.60 -35.31 -7.59
N ASP A 282 -15.83 -35.61 -6.30
CA ASP A 282 -16.89 -35.02 -5.47
C ASP A 282 -16.58 -33.55 -5.11
N ALA A 283 -17.61 -32.77 -4.78
CA ALA A 283 -17.51 -31.37 -4.36
C ALA A 283 -18.41 -31.04 -3.15
N SER A 284 -18.07 -29.98 -2.41
CA SER A 284 -18.91 -29.39 -1.37
C SER A 284 -18.87 -27.87 -1.46
N VAL A 285 -20.01 -27.21 -1.27
CA VAL A 285 -20.17 -25.77 -1.48
C VAL A 285 -21.22 -25.22 -0.52
N ALA A 286 -21.02 -24.02 0.03
CA ALA A 286 -22.08 -23.30 0.75
C ALA A 286 -23.17 -22.86 -0.23
N GLU A 287 -24.41 -22.72 0.21
CA GLU A 287 -25.54 -22.30 -0.63
C GLU A 287 -25.42 -20.83 -1.04
N GLY A 288 -25.21 -19.95 -0.07
CA GLY A 288 -25.00 -18.51 -0.24
C GLY A 288 -26.29 -17.72 -0.50
N ASP A 289 -26.26 -16.40 -0.35
CA ASP A 289 -27.48 -15.57 -0.42
C ASP A 289 -27.88 -15.13 -1.85
N SER A 290 -27.16 -15.57 -2.89
CA SER A 290 -27.28 -15.01 -4.24
C SER A 290 -27.13 -16.04 -5.35
N SER A 291 -27.57 -15.68 -6.56
CA SER A 291 -27.53 -16.56 -7.73
C SER A 291 -26.15 -16.68 -8.41
N GLU A 292 -25.07 -16.15 -7.82
CA GLU A 292 -23.71 -16.16 -8.40
C GLU A 292 -22.77 -17.15 -7.68
N ASN A 293 -23.28 -18.31 -7.29
CA ASN A 293 -22.48 -19.35 -6.64
C ASN A 293 -22.31 -20.59 -7.55
N PHE A 294 -21.20 -21.33 -7.40
CA PHE A 294 -20.83 -22.42 -8.30
C PHE A 294 -20.14 -23.59 -7.60
N ALA A 295 -20.50 -24.81 -7.98
CA ALA A 295 -19.75 -26.03 -7.65
C ALA A 295 -18.81 -26.41 -8.80
N TYR A 296 -17.55 -26.71 -8.48
CA TYR A 296 -16.51 -27.12 -9.43
C TYR A 296 -16.14 -28.58 -9.20
N LEU A 297 -16.28 -29.44 -10.22
CA LEU A 297 -15.90 -30.85 -10.19
C LEU A 297 -14.79 -31.11 -11.20
N GLU A 298 -13.66 -31.67 -10.74
CA GLU A 298 -12.52 -32.02 -11.60
C GLU A 298 -12.74 -33.37 -12.30
N LEU A 299 -12.41 -33.43 -13.60
CA LEU A 299 -12.36 -34.66 -14.40
C LEU A 299 -10.90 -34.98 -14.75
N GLN A 300 -10.53 -36.25 -14.66
CA GLN A 300 -9.17 -36.74 -14.85
C GLN A 300 -9.13 -37.94 -15.82
N LEU A 301 -8.21 -37.90 -16.80
CA LEU A 301 -7.86 -39.05 -17.65
C LEU A 301 -6.75 -39.90 -17.02
N SER A 302 -6.80 -41.22 -17.23
CA SER A 302 -5.80 -42.17 -16.74
C SER A 302 -4.46 -42.16 -17.50
N ARG A 303 -4.47 -41.68 -18.74
CA ARG A 303 -3.31 -41.52 -19.65
C ARG A 303 -3.67 -40.52 -20.76
N PRO A 304 -2.71 -39.90 -21.46
CA PRO A 304 -2.98 -39.06 -22.63
C PRO A 304 -3.48 -39.89 -23.83
N SER A 305 -4.12 -39.23 -24.80
CA SER A 305 -4.49 -39.78 -26.12
C SER A 305 -4.12 -38.75 -27.20
N SER A 306 -3.75 -39.23 -28.38
CA SER A 306 -3.56 -38.40 -29.58
C SER A 306 -4.90 -37.93 -30.18
N HIS A 307 -6.00 -38.58 -29.78
CA HIS A 307 -7.36 -38.22 -30.17
C HIS A 307 -8.00 -37.25 -29.17
N PRO A 308 -8.90 -36.34 -29.63
CA PRO A 308 -9.73 -35.59 -28.71
C PRO A 308 -10.64 -36.57 -27.94
N VAL A 309 -10.60 -36.50 -26.61
CA VAL A 309 -11.44 -37.31 -25.72
C VAL A 309 -12.65 -36.47 -25.31
N GLN A 310 -13.85 -37.01 -25.48
CA GLN A 310 -15.08 -36.30 -25.11
C GLN A 310 -15.93 -37.12 -24.16
N VAL A 311 -16.59 -36.44 -23.23
CA VAL A 311 -17.59 -37.04 -22.34
C VAL A 311 -18.73 -36.07 -22.12
N SER A 312 -19.96 -36.59 -22.19
CA SER A 312 -21.15 -35.80 -21.86
C SER A 312 -21.42 -35.88 -20.37
N PHE A 313 -21.87 -34.79 -19.75
CA PHE A 313 -22.31 -34.78 -18.36
C PHE A 313 -23.72 -34.23 -18.23
N ALA A 314 -24.43 -34.69 -17.20
CA ALA A 314 -25.71 -34.15 -16.80
C ALA A 314 -25.84 -34.20 -15.27
N THR A 315 -26.39 -33.14 -14.68
CA THR A 315 -26.79 -33.17 -13.27
C THR A 315 -27.98 -34.08 -13.06
N SER A 316 -28.00 -34.84 -11.96
CA SER A 316 -29.09 -35.68 -11.50
C SER A 316 -29.48 -35.28 -10.08
N GLN A 317 -30.75 -34.97 -9.88
CA GLN A 317 -31.29 -34.62 -8.57
C GLN A 317 -31.12 -35.78 -7.56
N ASP A 318 -30.88 -35.45 -6.29
CA ASP A 318 -31.01 -36.37 -5.15
C ASP A 318 -31.93 -35.71 -4.10
N SER A 319 -31.38 -35.12 -3.03
CA SER A 319 -32.19 -34.30 -2.11
C SER A 319 -32.31 -32.85 -2.60
N ALA A 320 -31.29 -32.32 -3.27
CA ALA A 320 -31.35 -31.04 -3.96
C ALA A 320 -32.16 -31.14 -5.26
N THR A 321 -33.06 -30.19 -5.45
CA THR A 321 -34.06 -30.05 -6.50
C THR A 321 -33.75 -28.83 -7.39
N PRO A 322 -33.51 -29.02 -8.71
CA PRO A 322 -33.41 -27.88 -9.63
C PRO A 322 -34.81 -27.39 -10.05
N PRO A 323 -35.04 -26.07 -10.22
CA PRO A 323 -34.05 -24.99 -10.17
C PRO A 323 -33.95 -24.27 -8.81
N SER A 324 -34.47 -24.83 -7.70
CA SER A 324 -34.45 -24.12 -6.41
C SER A 324 -33.04 -24.06 -5.83
N ASP A 325 -32.28 -25.16 -5.89
CA ASP A 325 -31.03 -25.25 -5.13
C ASP A 325 -29.81 -25.26 -6.06
N TYR A 326 -30.00 -25.69 -7.31
CA TYR A 326 -29.01 -25.60 -8.37
C TYR A 326 -29.64 -25.50 -9.76
N VAL A 327 -28.87 -25.03 -10.73
CA VAL A 327 -29.31 -25.00 -12.13
C VAL A 327 -29.01 -26.34 -12.78
N HIS A 328 -30.06 -27.05 -13.24
CA HIS A 328 -29.88 -28.30 -13.99
C HIS A 328 -29.00 -28.04 -15.23
N THR A 329 -27.82 -28.64 -15.24
CA THR A 329 -26.78 -28.37 -16.24
C THR A 329 -26.41 -29.65 -16.98
N THR A 330 -26.27 -29.54 -18.30
CA THR A 330 -25.79 -30.61 -19.16
C THR A 330 -24.78 -30.04 -20.13
N GLY A 331 -23.80 -30.83 -20.54
CA GLY A 331 -22.82 -30.39 -21.52
C GLY A 331 -21.91 -31.52 -21.98
N THR A 332 -20.90 -31.15 -22.76
CA THR A 332 -19.84 -32.05 -23.20
C THR A 332 -18.51 -31.44 -22.81
N VAL A 333 -17.70 -32.18 -22.06
CA VAL A 333 -16.31 -31.84 -21.78
C VAL A 333 -15.45 -32.46 -22.88
N THR A 334 -14.53 -31.66 -23.43
CA THR A 334 -13.55 -32.12 -24.43
C THR A 334 -12.16 -31.92 -23.86
N PHE A 335 -11.38 -33.00 -23.81
CA PHE A 335 -9.94 -32.95 -23.62
C PHE A 335 -9.31 -32.87 -25.01
N ALA A 336 -8.52 -31.83 -25.26
CA ALA A 336 -7.70 -31.76 -26.45
C ALA A 336 -6.63 -32.89 -26.43
N PRO A 337 -6.09 -33.30 -27.59
CA PRO A 337 -4.99 -34.27 -27.63
C PRO A 337 -3.87 -33.93 -26.63
N GLY A 338 -3.47 -34.92 -25.83
CA GLY A 338 -2.48 -34.78 -24.77
C GLY A 338 -2.96 -34.16 -23.44
N GLU A 339 -4.14 -33.55 -23.37
CA GLU A 339 -4.71 -33.06 -22.10
C GLU A 339 -5.17 -34.22 -21.22
N THR A 340 -5.08 -34.05 -19.90
CA THR A 340 -5.51 -35.09 -18.93
C THR A 340 -6.41 -34.59 -17.81
N VAL A 341 -6.65 -33.27 -17.69
CA VAL A 341 -7.50 -32.67 -16.64
C VAL A 341 -8.45 -31.63 -17.23
N GLN A 342 -9.71 -31.66 -16.81
CA GLN A 342 -10.76 -30.68 -17.16
C GLN A 342 -11.70 -30.46 -15.95
N SER A 343 -12.65 -29.52 -16.02
CA SER A 343 -13.63 -29.30 -14.94
C SER A 343 -15.05 -29.11 -15.45
N VAL A 344 -16.02 -29.54 -14.63
CA VAL A 344 -17.45 -29.25 -14.79
C VAL A 344 -17.86 -28.19 -13.76
N VAL A 345 -18.59 -27.17 -14.21
CA VAL A 345 -19.07 -26.07 -13.37
C VAL A 345 -20.59 -26.11 -13.33
N ILE A 346 -21.17 -26.19 -12.12
CA ILE A 346 -22.61 -26.21 -11.90
C ILE A 346 -23.01 -24.95 -11.13
N PRO A 347 -23.91 -24.08 -11.64
CA PRO A 347 -24.43 -22.96 -10.88
C PRO A 347 -25.30 -23.44 -9.71
N ILE A 348 -25.04 -22.92 -8.52
CA ILE A 348 -25.82 -23.11 -7.29
C ILE A 348 -26.77 -21.92 -7.15
N VAL A 349 -28.01 -22.20 -6.76
CA VAL A 349 -29.04 -21.19 -6.57
C VAL A 349 -29.18 -20.97 -5.08
N GLY A 350 -28.59 -19.89 -4.59
CA GLY A 350 -28.68 -19.50 -3.19
C GLY A 350 -29.93 -18.69 -2.87
N ASP A 351 -30.47 -18.82 -1.66
CA ASP A 351 -31.55 -17.97 -1.16
C ASP A 351 -31.36 -17.47 0.29
N THR A 352 -32.42 -17.26 1.07
CA THR A 352 -32.32 -16.76 2.47
C THR A 352 -33.23 -17.55 3.42
N VAL A 353 -33.72 -18.69 2.97
CA VAL A 353 -34.62 -19.58 3.68
C VAL A 353 -33.76 -20.70 4.25
N SER A 354 -33.87 -20.92 5.56
CA SER A 354 -33.11 -22.02 6.15
C SER A 354 -33.72 -23.37 5.78
N GLU A 355 -32.87 -24.23 5.24
CA GLU A 355 -33.20 -25.57 4.75
C GLU A 355 -32.19 -26.60 5.31
N PRO A 356 -32.38 -27.91 5.14
CA PRO A 356 -31.35 -28.89 5.45
C PRO A 356 -30.23 -28.86 4.39
N SER A 357 -28.98 -29.23 4.72
CA SER A 357 -27.97 -29.46 3.68
C SER A 357 -28.37 -30.60 2.75
N GLU A 358 -28.09 -30.45 1.45
CA GLU A 358 -28.65 -31.28 0.39
C GLU A 358 -27.59 -31.80 -0.60
N PHE A 359 -27.92 -32.83 -1.37
CA PHE A 359 -27.03 -33.47 -2.34
C PHE A 359 -27.63 -33.51 -3.75
N PHE A 360 -26.79 -33.43 -4.77
CA PHE A 360 -27.09 -33.86 -6.13
C PHE A 360 -25.86 -34.52 -6.75
N ASP A 361 -26.04 -35.26 -7.84
CA ASP A 361 -24.97 -35.97 -8.53
C ASP A 361 -24.72 -35.35 -9.92
N VAL A 362 -23.48 -35.41 -10.41
CA VAL A 362 -23.08 -35.10 -11.79
C VAL A 362 -22.68 -36.40 -12.47
N VAL A 363 -23.46 -36.83 -13.46
CA VAL A 363 -23.31 -38.13 -14.11
C VAL A 363 -22.66 -37.99 -15.47
N LEU A 364 -21.53 -38.67 -15.67
CA LEU A 364 -20.84 -38.78 -16.94
C LEU A 364 -21.46 -39.86 -17.84
N SER A 365 -21.51 -39.61 -19.14
CA SER A 365 -22.09 -40.51 -20.13
C SER A 365 -21.47 -40.33 -21.52
N SER A 366 -21.70 -41.32 -22.39
CA SER A 366 -21.29 -41.29 -23.81
C SER A 366 -19.81 -40.93 -24.02
N PRO A 367 -18.85 -41.62 -23.37
CA PRO A 367 -17.44 -41.37 -23.62
C PRO A 367 -17.09 -41.68 -25.08
N VAL A 368 -16.31 -40.79 -25.70
CA VAL A 368 -15.71 -40.97 -27.03
C VAL A 368 -14.20 -41.01 -26.85
N ASN A 369 -13.55 -41.97 -27.51
CA ASN A 369 -12.09 -42.24 -27.39
C ASN A 369 -11.63 -42.46 -25.94
N SER A 370 -12.51 -42.98 -25.09
CA SER A 370 -12.22 -43.26 -23.69
C SER A 370 -13.20 -44.26 -23.09
N THR A 371 -12.91 -44.68 -21.87
CA THR A 371 -13.81 -45.43 -20.98
C THR A 371 -14.12 -44.59 -19.72
N LEU A 372 -15.11 -44.98 -18.91
CA LEU A 372 -15.38 -44.34 -17.62
C LEU A 372 -14.89 -45.25 -16.49
N SER A 373 -13.97 -44.79 -15.66
CA SER A 373 -13.52 -45.46 -14.43
C SER A 373 -14.33 -44.99 -13.22
N ASP A 374 -14.74 -43.72 -13.20
CA ASP A 374 -15.75 -43.17 -12.32
C ASP A 374 -16.70 -42.28 -13.12
N SER A 375 -17.99 -42.50 -12.95
CA SER A 375 -19.03 -41.85 -13.76
C SER A 375 -19.93 -40.93 -12.96
N VAL A 376 -19.71 -40.77 -11.65
CA VAL A 376 -20.59 -39.97 -10.78
C VAL A 376 -19.74 -39.15 -9.82
N GLY A 377 -19.84 -37.82 -9.91
CA GLY A 377 -19.30 -36.89 -8.92
C GLY A 377 -20.44 -36.32 -8.08
N ARG A 378 -20.38 -36.48 -6.76
CA ARG A 378 -21.43 -36.02 -5.83
C ARG A 378 -21.13 -34.62 -5.31
N VAL A 379 -22.14 -33.76 -5.30
CA VAL A 379 -22.09 -32.40 -4.78
C VAL A 379 -22.92 -32.28 -3.50
N HIS A 380 -22.37 -31.67 -2.46
CA HIS A 380 -23.03 -31.36 -1.19
C HIS A 380 -23.20 -29.84 -1.04
N ILE A 381 -24.45 -29.37 -1.00
CA ILE A 381 -24.83 -27.97 -0.77
C ILE A 381 -25.08 -27.78 0.73
N LEU A 382 -24.37 -26.84 1.35
CA LEU A 382 -24.45 -26.55 2.79
C LEU A 382 -25.33 -25.30 3.04
N ASP A 383 -26.49 -25.48 3.69
CA ASP A 383 -27.34 -24.41 4.30
C ASP A 383 -26.49 -23.49 5.18
N ASP A 384 -26.55 -22.18 4.92
CA ASP A 384 -25.80 -21.14 5.62
C ASP A 384 -26.69 -20.06 6.28
N GLU A 385 -28.00 -20.28 6.31
CA GLU A 385 -28.97 -19.38 6.95
C GLU A 385 -28.97 -19.43 8.50
N PRO A 386 -29.21 -18.27 9.15
CA PRO A 386 -29.17 -18.16 10.60
C PRO A 386 -30.35 -18.85 11.30
N LYS A 387 -30.09 -19.73 12.27
CA LYS A 387 -31.12 -20.38 13.11
C LYS A 387 -31.35 -19.60 14.39
N THR A 388 -32.61 -19.53 14.83
CA THR A 388 -32.99 -18.89 16.10
C THR A 388 -33.22 -19.91 17.20
N PHE A 389 -32.45 -19.84 18.27
CA PHE A 389 -32.60 -20.63 19.48
C PHE A 389 -33.07 -19.77 20.67
N VAL A 390 -33.81 -20.37 21.61
CA VAL A 390 -34.39 -19.63 22.74
C VAL A 390 -34.01 -20.25 24.08
N VAL A 391 -33.42 -19.46 24.96
CA VAL A 391 -33.15 -19.80 26.37
C VAL A 391 -34.38 -19.48 27.21
N ARG A 392 -34.90 -20.48 27.96
CA ARG A 392 -36.18 -20.37 28.70
C ARG A 392 -36.06 -20.54 30.20
N ASN A 393 -34.90 -20.90 30.72
CA ASN A 393 -34.69 -21.10 32.16
C ASN A 393 -33.30 -20.67 32.61
N THR A 394 -33.12 -20.56 33.93
CA THR A 394 -31.87 -20.16 34.58
C THR A 394 -31.02 -21.35 35.05
N ASN A 395 -31.30 -22.56 34.56
CA ASN A 395 -30.52 -23.73 34.97
C ASN A 395 -29.12 -23.67 34.35
N ASP A 396 -28.12 -24.19 35.06
CA ASP A 396 -26.74 -24.31 34.55
C ASP A 396 -26.65 -25.20 33.29
N SER A 397 -27.51 -26.22 33.20
CA SER A 397 -27.53 -27.19 32.10
C SER A 397 -28.93 -27.81 31.91
N GLY A 398 -29.10 -28.57 30.82
CA GLY A 398 -30.34 -29.25 30.47
C GLY A 398 -31.17 -28.48 29.42
N THR A 399 -32.36 -29.00 29.13
CA THR A 399 -33.24 -28.46 28.07
C THR A 399 -33.51 -26.97 28.26
N ASP A 400 -33.40 -26.19 27.19
CA ASP A 400 -33.63 -24.72 27.14
C ASP A 400 -32.70 -23.88 28.04
N SER A 401 -31.60 -24.45 28.53
CA SER A 401 -30.54 -23.71 29.23
C SER A 401 -29.60 -23.04 28.24
N LEU A 402 -28.95 -21.94 28.64
CA LEU A 402 -27.93 -21.25 27.84
C LEU A 402 -26.83 -22.21 27.37
N ARG A 403 -26.35 -23.08 28.26
CA ARG A 403 -25.32 -24.09 27.93
C ARG A 403 -25.74 -25.01 26.79
N GLN A 404 -26.97 -25.53 26.84
CA GLN A 404 -27.44 -26.42 25.78
C GLN A 404 -27.61 -25.65 24.48
N VAL A 405 -28.20 -24.46 24.53
CA VAL A 405 -28.43 -23.63 23.34
C VAL A 405 -27.11 -23.24 22.66
N LEU A 406 -26.07 -22.87 23.42
CA LEU A 406 -24.72 -22.65 22.89
C LEU A 406 -24.13 -23.91 22.24
N THR A 407 -24.30 -25.07 22.89
CA THR A 407 -23.84 -26.35 22.32
C THR A 407 -24.52 -26.64 20.99
N ILE A 408 -25.81 -26.32 20.87
CA ILE A 408 -26.58 -26.51 19.65
C ILE A 408 -26.08 -25.54 18.57
N ALA A 409 -26.03 -24.23 18.85
CA ALA A 409 -25.58 -23.21 17.90
C ALA A 409 -24.18 -23.50 17.34
N ASN A 410 -23.23 -23.97 18.17
CA ASN A 410 -21.90 -24.39 17.69
C ASN A 410 -21.88 -25.57 16.68
N ASN A 411 -23.01 -26.24 16.45
CA ASN A 411 -23.14 -27.33 15.48
C ASN A 411 -24.01 -26.96 14.28
N PHE A 412 -24.44 -25.70 14.16
CA PHE A 412 -25.18 -25.20 13.01
C PHE A 412 -24.34 -24.13 12.29
N PRO A 413 -24.06 -24.31 10.99
CA PRO A 413 -23.44 -23.27 10.18
C PRO A 413 -24.34 -22.04 10.08
N GLY A 414 -23.73 -20.90 9.75
CA GLY A 414 -24.44 -19.62 9.65
C GLY A 414 -24.39 -18.79 10.94
N ARG A 415 -24.78 -17.52 10.84
CA ARG A 415 -24.75 -16.59 11.98
C ARG A 415 -26.00 -16.71 12.85
N ASP A 416 -26.05 -17.74 13.67
CA ASP A 416 -27.19 -18.07 14.52
C ASP A 416 -27.60 -16.95 15.50
N ILE A 417 -28.84 -17.00 15.99
CA ILE A 417 -29.39 -16.05 16.97
C ILE A 417 -29.84 -16.80 18.23
N ILE A 418 -29.25 -16.48 19.37
CA ILE A 418 -29.67 -16.94 20.69
C ILE A 418 -30.47 -15.82 21.38
N ARG A 419 -31.76 -16.09 21.63
CA ARG A 419 -32.70 -15.17 22.32
C ARG A 419 -33.03 -15.67 23.73
N PHE A 420 -33.50 -14.78 24.59
CA PHE A 420 -33.87 -15.06 25.98
C PHE A 420 -35.35 -14.77 26.20
N GLU A 421 -36.07 -15.76 26.71
CA GLU A 421 -37.49 -15.65 27.08
C GLU A 421 -37.72 -16.35 28.44
N ILE A 422 -36.93 -15.97 29.45
CA ILE A 422 -36.98 -16.60 30.76
C ILE A 422 -38.16 -16.01 31.57
N PRO A 423 -39.13 -16.82 32.01
CA PRO A 423 -40.29 -16.34 32.79
C PRO A 423 -39.90 -15.67 34.10
N GLY A 424 -40.69 -14.68 34.54
CA GLY A 424 -40.52 -13.99 35.83
C GLY A 424 -40.50 -12.46 35.71
N SER A 425 -40.04 -11.77 36.76
CA SER A 425 -39.82 -10.32 36.79
C SER A 425 -38.46 -9.96 37.40
N GLY A 426 -37.82 -8.88 36.95
CA GLY A 426 -36.49 -8.46 37.40
C GLY A 426 -35.36 -9.21 36.70
N VAL A 427 -34.19 -9.27 37.34
CA VAL A 427 -32.99 -9.94 36.81
C VAL A 427 -33.17 -11.47 36.80
N ARG A 428 -32.63 -12.13 35.77
CA ARG A 428 -32.59 -13.59 35.57
C ARG A 428 -31.17 -14.07 35.78
N THR A 429 -30.89 -14.54 36.99
CA THR A 429 -29.54 -14.98 37.36
C THR A 429 -29.34 -16.46 37.00
N ILE A 430 -28.40 -16.73 36.11
CA ILE A 430 -27.88 -18.05 35.77
C ILE A 430 -26.60 -18.29 36.59
N ASN A 431 -26.66 -19.21 37.54
CA ASN A 431 -25.49 -19.57 38.35
C ASN A 431 -24.74 -20.70 37.65
N LEU A 432 -23.55 -20.41 37.12
CA LEU A 432 -22.75 -21.39 36.41
C LEU A 432 -22.00 -22.29 37.40
N LEU A 433 -22.04 -23.59 37.15
CA LEU A 433 -21.37 -24.62 37.95
C LEU A 433 -20.15 -25.22 37.23
N SER A 434 -19.94 -24.83 35.97
CA SER A 434 -18.80 -25.22 35.12
C SER A 434 -18.67 -24.24 33.94
N PRO A 435 -17.53 -24.21 33.22
CA PRO A 435 -17.33 -23.30 32.09
C PRO A 435 -18.39 -23.49 31.02
N LEU A 436 -18.94 -22.42 30.43
CA LEU A 436 -19.77 -22.53 29.24
C LEU A 436 -18.96 -23.08 28.05
N PRO A 437 -19.59 -23.75 27.07
CA PRO A 437 -18.92 -24.10 25.82
C PRO A 437 -18.33 -22.85 25.15
N ALA A 438 -17.12 -22.96 24.59
CA ALA A 438 -16.57 -21.90 23.76
C ALA A 438 -17.43 -21.69 22.52
N ILE A 439 -17.54 -20.46 22.04
CA ILE A 439 -18.28 -20.10 20.83
C ILE A 439 -17.37 -20.38 19.64
N THR A 440 -17.70 -21.41 18.88
CA THR A 440 -16.90 -21.89 17.73
C THR A 440 -17.54 -21.60 16.39
N GLU A 441 -18.82 -21.24 16.38
CA GLU A 441 -19.54 -20.76 15.21
C GLU A 441 -20.07 -19.34 15.44
N SER A 442 -20.28 -18.59 14.35
CA SER A 442 -20.73 -17.21 14.43
C SER A 442 -22.11 -17.13 15.06
N VAL A 443 -22.30 -16.28 16.07
CA VAL A 443 -23.59 -16.22 16.79
C VAL A 443 -23.89 -14.85 17.36
N VAL A 444 -25.16 -14.45 17.30
CA VAL A 444 -25.74 -13.31 18.01
C VAL A 444 -26.38 -13.80 19.30
N ILE A 445 -25.75 -13.52 20.44
CA ILE A 445 -26.26 -13.81 21.77
C ILE A 445 -26.95 -12.55 22.31
N ASP A 446 -28.27 -12.51 22.21
CA ASP A 446 -29.08 -11.32 22.39
C ASP A 446 -29.79 -11.26 23.75
N GLY A 447 -29.13 -10.75 24.78
CA GLY A 447 -29.72 -10.50 26.10
C GLY A 447 -30.81 -9.43 26.10
N TRP A 448 -30.84 -8.51 25.12
CA TRP A 448 -31.90 -7.49 24.99
C TRP A 448 -33.25 -8.09 24.63
N SER A 449 -33.26 -9.30 24.05
CA SER A 449 -34.50 -10.00 23.74
C SER A 449 -35.32 -10.42 24.97
N GLN A 450 -34.72 -10.41 26.17
CA GLN A 450 -35.42 -10.73 27.41
C GLN A 450 -36.56 -9.75 27.67
N THR A 451 -37.78 -10.29 27.81
CA THR A 451 -38.96 -9.50 28.14
C THR A 451 -38.76 -8.66 29.40
N GLY A 452 -38.99 -7.36 29.29
CA GLY A 452 -38.85 -6.36 30.36
C GLY A 452 -37.57 -5.53 30.30
N PHE A 453 -36.67 -5.80 29.35
CA PHE A 453 -35.45 -5.01 29.14
C PHE A 453 -35.77 -3.55 28.82
N VAL A 454 -35.18 -2.63 29.60
CA VAL A 454 -35.23 -1.17 29.41
C VAL A 454 -33.88 -0.61 29.86
N ASP A 455 -32.95 -0.46 28.92
CA ASP A 455 -31.61 0.15 29.07
C ASP A 455 -30.71 -0.43 30.17
N GLN A 456 -31.12 -1.55 30.78
CA GLN A 456 -30.40 -2.28 31.81
C GLN A 456 -30.47 -3.77 31.52
N PRO A 457 -29.32 -4.47 31.47
CA PRO A 457 -29.27 -5.92 31.32
C PRO A 457 -30.14 -6.66 32.33
N LEU A 458 -30.96 -7.60 31.85
CA LEU A 458 -31.80 -8.44 32.70
C LEU A 458 -31.27 -9.86 32.85
N ILE A 459 -30.30 -10.28 32.05
CA ILE A 459 -29.68 -11.60 32.17
C ILE A 459 -28.38 -11.46 32.94
N GLU A 460 -28.26 -12.12 34.09
CA GLU A 460 -27.04 -12.11 34.90
C GLU A 460 -26.37 -13.49 34.86
N LEU A 461 -25.11 -13.52 34.46
CA LEU A 461 -24.25 -14.70 34.55
C LEU A 461 -23.36 -14.56 35.79
N LYS A 462 -23.45 -15.53 36.71
CA LYS A 462 -22.59 -15.62 37.90
C LYS A 462 -21.59 -16.75 37.79
N GLY A 463 -20.32 -16.37 37.87
CA GLY A 463 -19.17 -17.27 37.65
C GLY A 463 -18.59 -17.93 38.90
N THR A 464 -19.19 -17.78 40.08
CA THR A 464 -18.59 -18.19 41.38
C THR A 464 -18.02 -19.61 41.36
N ASN A 465 -18.74 -20.53 40.69
CA ASN A 465 -18.38 -21.94 40.59
C ASN A 465 -18.10 -22.39 39.14
N ALA A 466 -17.93 -21.46 38.20
CA ALA A 466 -17.66 -21.77 36.80
C ALA A 466 -16.23 -22.31 36.57
N GLY A 467 -15.34 -22.21 37.56
CA GLY A 467 -13.92 -22.55 37.41
C GLY A 467 -13.11 -21.39 36.82
N ALA A 468 -11.86 -21.66 36.42
CA ALA A 468 -10.97 -20.68 35.81
C ALA A 468 -11.24 -20.54 34.30
N ALA A 469 -12.44 -20.07 33.96
CA ALA A 469 -12.87 -19.84 32.59
C ALA A 469 -13.68 -18.54 32.51
N PRO A 470 -13.66 -17.84 31.36
CA PRO A 470 -14.45 -16.64 31.18
C PRO A 470 -15.95 -16.95 31.10
N ALA A 471 -16.80 -15.92 31.19
CA ALA A 471 -18.23 -16.09 30.96
C ALA A 471 -18.51 -16.48 29.51
N PHE A 472 -17.85 -15.80 28.57
CA PHE A 472 -17.85 -16.16 27.16
C PHE A 472 -16.42 -16.28 26.66
N HIS A 473 -16.10 -17.42 26.05
CA HIS A 473 -14.86 -17.65 25.31
C HIS A 473 -15.22 -17.71 23.83
N VAL A 474 -14.80 -16.69 23.08
CA VAL A 474 -15.17 -16.50 21.67
C VAL A 474 -13.98 -16.85 20.80
N LEU A 475 -14.16 -17.85 19.95
CA LEU A 475 -13.19 -18.28 18.95
C LEU A 475 -13.69 -17.99 17.53
N ALA A 476 -15.00 -17.86 17.35
CA ALA A 476 -15.62 -17.56 16.06
C ALA A 476 -15.62 -16.07 15.73
N ASP A 477 -15.46 -15.77 14.45
CA ASP A 477 -15.62 -14.43 13.93
C ASP A 477 -17.10 -13.99 13.89
N ASP A 478 -17.33 -12.70 13.66
CA ASP A 478 -18.64 -12.12 13.32
C ASP A 478 -19.72 -12.31 14.41
N SER A 479 -19.32 -12.67 15.63
CA SER A 479 -20.24 -12.90 16.75
C SER A 479 -20.72 -11.59 17.42
N VAL A 480 -21.83 -11.64 18.15
CA VAL A 480 -22.34 -10.51 18.95
C VAL A 480 -22.71 -11.02 20.34
N ILE A 481 -22.22 -10.35 21.38
CA ILE A 481 -22.57 -10.63 22.77
C ILE A 481 -23.12 -9.35 23.39
N ARG A 482 -24.42 -9.33 23.72
CA ARG A 482 -25.05 -8.11 24.22
C ARG A 482 -26.06 -8.29 25.34
N GLY A 483 -26.16 -7.28 26.21
CA GLY A 483 -27.22 -7.17 27.20
C GLY A 483 -27.10 -8.08 28.42
N PHE A 484 -25.87 -8.39 28.86
CA PHE A 484 -25.60 -9.23 30.03
C PHE A 484 -25.04 -8.46 31.23
N VAL A 485 -25.38 -8.90 32.44
CA VAL A 485 -24.56 -8.66 33.64
C VAL A 485 -23.61 -9.85 33.80
N ILE A 486 -22.30 -9.60 33.85
CA ILE A 486 -21.26 -10.64 33.93
C ILE A 486 -20.41 -10.38 35.17
N ASN A 487 -20.53 -11.24 36.19
CA ASN A 487 -19.85 -11.00 37.46
C ASN A 487 -19.46 -12.28 38.24
N ASP A 488 -18.56 -12.10 39.20
CA ASP A 488 -18.04 -13.13 40.11
C ASP A 488 -17.29 -14.29 39.43
N PHE A 489 -16.68 -14.05 38.25
CA PHE A 489 -15.87 -15.05 37.55
C PHE A 489 -14.44 -15.13 38.11
N GLN A 490 -13.87 -16.34 38.12
CA GLN A 490 -12.47 -16.57 38.49
C GLN A 490 -11.50 -16.38 37.31
N SER A 491 -11.99 -15.86 36.18
CA SER A 491 -11.27 -15.53 34.95
C SER A 491 -11.67 -14.12 34.48
N ASP A 492 -11.37 -13.77 33.22
CA ASP A 492 -11.92 -12.60 32.53
C ASP A 492 -13.45 -12.69 32.41
N GLY A 493 -14.12 -11.55 32.21
CA GLY A 493 -15.55 -11.54 31.88
C GLY A 493 -15.81 -12.16 30.50
N ILE A 494 -15.20 -11.59 29.46
CA ILE A 494 -15.28 -12.07 28.08
C ILE A 494 -13.86 -12.19 27.50
N LEU A 495 -13.59 -13.28 26.80
CA LEU A 495 -12.34 -13.51 26.07
C LEU A 495 -12.62 -13.65 24.58
N LEU A 496 -12.03 -12.78 23.76
CA LEU A 496 -11.95 -12.89 22.31
C LEU A 496 -10.56 -13.41 21.95
N GLU A 497 -10.45 -14.69 21.60
CA GLU A 497 -9.18 -15.35 21.29
C GLU A 497 -9.13 -15.69 19.80
N GLY A 498 -8.45 -14.85 19.01
CA GLY A 498 -8.38 -14.98 17.54
C GLY A 498 -9.66 -14.58 16.81
N ALA A 499 -10.78 -14.43 17.52
CA ALA A 499 -12.04 -13.96 16.97
C ALA A 499 -11.94 -12.53 16.43
N SER A 500 -12.48 -12.30 15.24
CA SER A 500 -12.49 -11.03 14.53
C SER A 500 -13.91 -10.58 14.20
N ARG A 501 -14.11 -9.28 13.94
CA ARG A 501 -15.42 -8.68 13.59
C ARG A 501 -16.54 -8.95 14.63
N THR A 502 -16.14 -9.27 15.87
CA THR A 502 -17.07 -9.54 16.97
C THR A 502 -17.47 -8.24 17.67
N ARG A 503 -18.74 -8.16 18.09
CA ARG A 503 -19.30 -7.02 18.85
C ARG A 503 -19.62 -7.43 20.28
N VAL A 504 -19.19 -6.62 21.24
CA VAL A 504 -19.56 -6.75 22.66
C VAL A 504 -20.27 -5.48 23.08
N GLN A 505 -21.58 -5.54 23.34
CA GLN A 505 -22.44 -4.35 23.43
C GLN A 505 -23.37 -4.36 24.66
N GLY A 506 -23.52 -3.22 25.34
CA GLY A 506 -24.53 -3.02 26.38
C GLY A 506 -24.41 -4.00 27.56
N ASN A 507 -23.20 -4.49 27.85
CA ASN A 507 -22.95 -5.42 28.94
C ASN A 507 -22.48 -4.68 30.20
N TYR A 508 -22.85 -5.20 31.37
CA TYR A 508 -22.41 -4.74 32.69
C TYR A 508 -21.44 -5.77 33.26
N ILE A 509 -20.14 -5.51 33.17
CA ILE A 509 -19.07 -6.48 33.47
C ILE A 509 -18.33 -6.06 34.74
N GLY A 510 -18.29 -6.97 35.72
CA GLY A 510 -17.66 -6.77 37.03
C GLY A 510 -18.50 -5.94 38.02
N THR A 511 -19.76 -5.68 37.67
CA THR A 511 -20.71 -4.92 38.50
C THR A 511 -21.97 -5.73 38.83
N ASN A 512 -22.76 -5.22 39.75
CA ASN A 512 -24.11 -5.72 40.00
C ASN A 512 -25.07 -5.26 38.88
N ALA A 513 -26.26 -5.86 38.82
CA ALA A 513 -27.24 -5.56 37.77
C ALA A 513 -27.73 -4.10 37.73
N SER A 514 -27.58 -3.33 38.81
CA SER A 514 -27.90 -1.90 38.81
C SER A 514 -26.75 -1.01 38.30
N GLY A 515 -25.55 -1.57 38.09
CA GLY A 515 -24.36 -0.83 37.67
C GLY A 515 -23.87 0.18 38.71
N THR A 516 -24.11 -0.07 40.00
CA THR A 516 -23.79 0.86 41.10
C THR A 516 -22.96 0.24 42.22
N ALA A 517 -22.61 -1.04 42.12
CA ALA A 517 -21.73 -1.73 43.06
C ALA A 517 -20.89 -2.75 42.32
N THR A 518 -19.68 -3.01 42.81
CA THR A 518 -18.78 -4.00 42.23
C THR A 518 -19.17 -5.42 42.64
N ILE A 519 -19.09 -6.34 41.69
CA ILE A 519 -19.10 -7.79 41.91
C ILE A 519 -18.00 -8.36 41.01
N THR A 520 -16.83 -8.55 41.60
CA THR A 520 -15.55 -8.63 40.89
C THR A 520 -15.38 -9.87 40.04
N ASN A 521 -14.92 -9.68 38.80
CA ASN A 521 -14.23 -10.74 38.03
C ASN A 521 -12.74 -10.69 38.35
N LYS A 522 -12.09 -11.86 38.42
CA LYS A 522 -10.72 -11.98 38.93
C LYS A 522 -9.65 -11.36 38.02
N TYR A 523 -9.87 -11.35 36.71
CA TYR A 523 -8.93 -10.79 35.72
C TYR A 523 -9.57 -9.60 35.00
N ASN A 524 -9.55 -9.58 33.66
CA ASN A 524 -10.03 -8.44 32.88
C ASN A 524 -11.56 -8.44 32.77
N GLY A 525 -12.16 -7.29 32.47
CA GLY A 525 -13.54 -7.26 31.98
C GLY A 525 -13.65 -7.94 30.62
N VAL A 526 -12.87 -7.46 29.66
CA VAL A 526 -12.73 -8.05 28.31
C VAL A 526 -11.26 -8.23 27.96
N LEU A 527 -10.89 -9.38 27.42
CA LEU A 527 -9.56 -9.65 26.86
C LEU A 527 -9.66 -9.96 25.37
N ILE A 528 -8.88 -9.25 24.55
CA ILE A 528 -8.76 -9.43 23.10
C ILE A 528 -7.32 -9.83 22.79
N ASN A 529 -7.11 -11.01 22.20
CA ASN A 529 -5.76 -11.49 21.91
C ASN A 529 -5.68 -12.44 20.71
N ASN A 530 -4.48 -13.00 20.50
CA ASN A 530 -4.22 -14.07 19.53
C ASN A 530 -4.55 -13.67 18.09
N VAL A 531 -4.09 -12.48 17.66
CA VAL A 531 -4.27 -11.97 16.28
C VAL A 531 -5.73 -11.60 15.96
N ALA A 532 -6.57 -11.38 16.99
CA ALA A 532 -7.93 -10.89 16.84
C ALA A 532 -7.99 -9.50 16.20
N ARG A 533 -8.92 -9.28 15.25
CA ARG A 533 -9.00 -8.03 14.50
C ARG A 533 -10.41 -7.49 14.34
N ASP A 534 -10.50 -6.18 14.11
CA ASP A 534 -11.73 -5.54 13.65
C ASP A 534 -12.92 -5.76 14.63
N ASN A 535 -12.65 -6.04 15.91
CA ASN A 535 -13.68 -6.21 16.94
C ASN A 535 -14.11 -4.87 17.50
N ILE A 536 -15.37 -4.77 17.92
CA ILE A 536 -15.94 -3.57 18.52
C ILE A 536 -16.42 -3.90 19.94
N ILE A 537 -15.85 -3.22 20.92
CA ILE A 537 -16.34 -3.24 22.30
C ILE A 537 -17.07 -1.93 22.53
N GLY A 538 -18.39 -2.01 22.55
CA GLY A 538 -19.30 -0.88 22.75
C GLY A 538 -19.95 -0.41 21.44
N VAL A 539 -20.06 0.90 21.27
CA VAL A 539 -20.78 1.55 20.16
C VAL A 539 -20.14 1.21 18.81
N ASP A 540 -20.95 0.80 17.84
CA ASP A 540 -20.46 0.48 16.49
C ASP A 540 -20.64 1.60 15.45
N GLY A 541 -21.31 2.69 15.82
CA GLY A 541 -21.38 3.92 15.03
C GLY A 541 -22.40 3.87 13.89
N ASP A 542 -23.26 2.85 13.83
CA ASP A 542 -24.27 2.72 12.78
C ASP A 542 -25.47 3.69 12.94
N GLY A 543 -25.54 4.41 14.05
CA GLY A 543 -26.61 5.36 14.38
C GLY A 543 -27.88 4.70 14.93
N ILE A 544 -27.84 3.39 15.18
CA ILE A 544 -28.95 2.57 15.66
C ILE A 544 -28.65 2.10 17.08
N ALA A 545 -29.37 2.67 18.05
CA ALA A 545 -29.31 2.25 19.45
C ALA A 545 -27.95 2.44 20.14
N ASP A 546 -27.09 3.33 19.66
CA ASP A 546 -25.77 3.63 20.26
C ASP A 546 -25.87 3.97 21.75
N ASP A 547 -26.98 4.59 22.17
CA ASP A 547 -27.29 4.90 23.57
C ASP A 547 -27.35 3.68 24.50
N ARG A 548 -27.50 2.47 23.93
CA ARG A 548 -27.60 1.18 24.62
C ARG A 548 -26.42 0.25 24.35
N GLU A 549 -25.53 0.59 23.42
CA GLU A 549 -24.40 -0.25 23.00
C GLU A 549 -23.17 -0.12 23.90
N GLY A 550 -23.00 1.02 24.57
CA GLY A 550 -21.90 1.23 25.51
C GLY A 550 -21.88 0.21 26.65
N ASN A 551 -20.74 -0.45 26.87
CA ASN A 551 -20.58 -1.35 28.02
C ASN A 551 -20.26 -0.56 29.29
N LEU A 552 -20.73 -1.06 30.43
CA LEU A 552 -20.29 -0.64 31.76
C LEU A 552 -19.31 -1.67 32.30
N ILE A 553 -18.02 -1.31 32.40
CA ILE A 553 -16.96 -2.23 32.82
C ILE A 553 -16.23 -1.63 34.02
N ALA A 554 -16.51 -2.17 35.20
CA ALA A 554 -15.89 -1.75 36.45
C ALA A 554 -15.79 -2.93 37.41
N GLY A 555 -15.02 -2.81 38.49
CA GLY A 555 -14.97 -3.84 39.53
C GLY A 555 -14.12 -5.07 39.21
N ASN A 556 -13.45 -5.14 38.05
CA ASN A 556 -12.57 -6.26 37.69
C ASN A 556 -11.20 -6.13 38.38
N ASN A 557 -10.54 -7.22 38.73
CA ASN A 557 -9.31 -7.18 39.54
C ASN A 557 -8.01 -6.92 38.73
N ASP A 558 -8.07 -7.02 37.39
CA ASP A 558 -7.03 -6.52 36.49
C ASP A 558 -7.58 -5.34 35.67
N GLU A 559 -7.52 -5.37 34.33
CA GLU A 559 -7.90 -4.24 33.50
C GLU A 559 -9.40 -4.25 33.15
N GLY A 560 -9.96 -3.09 32.81
CA GLY A 560 -11.30 -3.05 32.21
C GLY A 560 -11.31 -3.81 30.89
N ILE A 561 -10.47 -3.38 29.95
CA ILE A 561 -10.28 -4.02 28.65
C ILE A 561 -8.79 -4.17 28.37
N THR A 562 -8.36 -5.36 27.95
CA THR A 562 -6.99 -5.64 27.50
C THR A 562 -6.96 -6.03 26.03
N ILE A 563 -6.07 -5.43 25.26
CA ILE A 563 -5.72 -5.80 23.88
C ILE A 563 -4.27 -6.26 23.87
N TRP A 564 -4.02 -7.52 23.51
CA TRP A 564 -2.70 -8.11 23.70
C TRP A 564 -2.21 -8.96 22.53
N GLY A 565 -0.92 -8.83 22.23
CA GLY A 565 -0.19 -9.73 21.33
C GLY A 565 -0.03 -9.20 19.91
N ALA A 566 1.08 -9.58 19.29
CA ALA A 566 1.42 -9.19 17.93
C ALA A 566 0.36 -9.63 16.92
N GLY A 567 -0.03 -8.71 16.02
CA GLY A 567 -1.04 -8.95 14.98
C GLY A 567 -2.49 -8.81 15.47
N THR A 568 -2.73 -8.59 16.77
CA THR A 568 -4.01 -8.15 17.31
C THR A 568 -4.17 -6.67 16.98
N GLN A 569 -5.06 -6.33 16.04
CA GLN A 569 -5.07 -5.00 15.41
C GLN A 569 -6.45 -4.54 14.95
N ARG A 570 -6.63 -3.23 14.79
CA ARG A 570 -7.90 -2.62 14.34
C ARG A 570 -9.11 -2.92 15.21
N ASN A 571 -8.88 -3.26 16.48
CA ASN A 571 -9.97 -3.39 17.44
C ASN A 571 -10.35 -2.01 17.94
N ARG A 572 -11.65 -1.77 18.10
CA ARG A 572 -12.22 -0.49 18.49
C ARG A 572 -12.95 -0.60 19.82
N ILE A 573 -12.63 0.30 20.74
CA ILE A 573 -13.26 0.42 22.05
C ILE A 573 -14.01 1.75 22.05
N ALA A 574 -15.35 1.76 21.98
CA ALA A 574 -16.12 2.98 21.77
C ALA A 574 -17.36 3.07 22.67
N GLY A 575 -17.66 4.27 23.18
CA GLY A 575 -18.88 4.57 23.94
C GLY A 575 -19.01 3.85 25.29
N ASN A 576 -17.92 3.33 25.87
CA ASN A 576 -17.96 2.57 27.12
C ASN A 576 -17.78 3.46 28.35
N ILE A 577 -18.30 2.99 29.50
CA ILE A 577 -17.98 3.52 30.83
C ILE A 577 -17.03 2.55 31.54
N LEU A 578 -15.79 2.98 31.77
CA LEU A 578 -14.70 2.17 32.30
C LEU A 578 -14.24 2.71 33.67
N GLY A 579 -14.56 1.99 34.75
CA GLY A 579 -14.15 2.29 36.13
C GLY A 579 -15.14 3.13 36.98
N ALA A 580 -16.16 3.71 36.34
CA ALA A 580 -17.22 4.48 36.99
C ALA A 580 -18.52 3.66 37.14
N ASP A 581 -19.52 4.22 37.83
CA ASP A 581 -20.89 3.70 37.86
C ASP A 581 -21.63 3.99 36.55
N ARG A 582 -22.82 3.41 36.39
CA ARG A 582 -23.64 3.61 35.17
C ARG A 582 -24.00 5.07 34.86
N THR A 583 -23.84 5.98 35.83
CA THR A 583 -24.12 7.41 35.64
C THR A 583 -22.87 8.18 35.22
N GLY A 584 -21.69 7.56 35.38
CA GLY A 584 -20.39 8.20 35.18
C GLY A 584 -20.07 9.28 36.21
N GLN A 585 -20.82 9.36 37.31
CA GLN A 585 -20.67 10.39 38.33
C GLN A 585 -19.85 9.92 39.54
N ASN A 586 -19.87 8.61 39.82
CA ASN A 586 -19.15 8.02 40.95
C ASN A 586 -18.19 6.95 40.48
N ALA A 587 -17.03 6.85 41.13
CA ALA A 587 -16.07 5.79 40.86
C ALA A 587 -16.58 4.50 41.52
N LEU A 588 -16.58 3.40 40.77
CA LEU A 588 -16.81 2.07 41.35
C LEU A 588 -15.49 1.36 41.66
N GLY A 589 -14.39 1.76 41.02
CA GLY A 589 -13.07 1.19 41.23
C GLY A 589 -12.99 -0.27 40.79
N GLY A 590 -12.01 -1.00 41.31
CA GLY A 590 -11.73 -2.39 40.96
C GLY A 590 -10.69 -2.49 39.84
N ASN A 591 -10.98 -1.94 38.67
CA ASN A 591 -10.07 -2.02 37.53
C ASN A 591 -8.73 -1.33 37.86
N HIS A 592 -7.61 -1.98 37.54
CA HIS A 592 -6.30 -1.36 37.51
C HIS A 592 -6.31 -0.22 36.49
N ARG A 593 -6.44 -0.50 35.20
CA ARG A 593 -6.59 0.46 34.11
C ARG A 593 -7.95 0.34 33.45
N GLY A 594 -8.38 1.41 32.80
CA GLY A 594 -9.57 1.35 31.95
C GLY A 594 -9.31 0.50 30.71
N VAL A 595 -8.27 0.85 29.96
CA VAL A 595 -7.81 0.13 28.76
C VAL A 595 -6.31 -0.12 28.82
N PHE A 596 -5.89 -1.31 28.42
CA PHE A 596 -4.49 -1.70 28.32
C PHE A 596 -4.18 -2.32 26.97
N ILE A 597 -3.14 -1.82 26.30
CA ILE A 597 -2.65 -2.31 25.00
C ILE A 597 -1.18 -2.70 25.16
N GLY A 598 -0.83 -3.91 24.72
CA GLY A 598 0.57 -4.34 24.76
C GLY A 598 0.89 -5.61 24.00
N GLY A 599 2.13 -6.07 24.15
CA GLY A 599 2.59 -7.31 23.54
C GLY A 599 2.72 -7.27 22.02
N GLY A 600 2.79 -6.07 21.42
CA GLY A 600 2.90 -5.88 19.97
C GLY A 600 1.57 -5.62 19.25
N ALA A 601 0.49 -5.35 19.99
CA ALA A 601 -0.80 -4.99 19.40
C ALA A 601 -0.75 -3.59 18.78
N SER A 602 -1.26 -3.43 17.56
CA SER A 602 -1.10 -2.22 16.76
C SER A 602 -2.39 -1.77 16.09
N GLU A 603 -2.48 -0.51 15.66
CA GLU A 603 -3.63 0.01 14.89
C GLU A 603 -4.98 -0.10 15.62
N ASN A 604 -5.02 -0.20 16.94
CA ASN A 604 -6.27 -0.25 17.70
C ASN A 604 -6.74 1.16 18.07
N ILE A 605 -8.05 1.35 18.16
CA ILE A 605 -8.68 2.65 18.38
C ILE A 605 -9.44 2.64 19.71
N ILE A 606 -9.12 3.58 20.59
CA ILE A 606 -9.81 3.82 21.85
C ILE A 606 -10.59 5.12 21.70
N GLY A 607 -11.89 5.01 21.52
CA GLY A 607 -12.85 6.09 21.32
C GLY A 607 -13.30 6.19 19.86
N THR A 608 -13.33 7.41 19.33
CA THR A 608 -13.81 7.65 17.97
C THR A 608 -12.80 7.20 16.91
N ASN A 609 -13.30 6.75 15.76
CA ASN A 609 -12.48 6.43 14.59
C ASN A 609 -12.37 7.59 13.58
N GLY A 610 -12.99 8.74 13.85
CA GLY A 610 -12.87 9.94 13.02
C GLY A 610 -13.53 9.83 11.64
N ASP A 611 -14.44 8.87 11.42
CA ASP A 611 -15.03 8.65 10.10
C ASP A 611 -16.17 9.63 9.74
N GLY A 612 -16.53 10.51 10.68
CA GLY A 612 -17.57 11.53 10.52
C GLY A 612 -18.97 11.03 10.82
N ASN A 613 -19.16 9.75 11.14
CA ASN A 613 -20.44 9.16 11.48
C ASN A 613 -20.51 8.92 12.98
N ASN A 614 -21.34 9.74 13.65
CA ASN A 614 -21.71 9.53 15.04
C ASN A 614 -20.54 9.55 16.05
N ASP A 615 -19.38 10.11 15.69
CA ASP A 615 -18.15 10.22 16.49
C ASP A 615 -18.38 10.62 17.97
N GLN A 616 -19.39 11.46 18.25
CA GLN A 616 -19.72 11.87 19.62
C GLN A 616 -20.24 10.73 20.50
N ALA A 617 -20.96 9.75 19.94
CA ALA A 617 -21.46 8.59 20.67
C ALA A 617 -20.33 7.60 21.00
N GLU A 618 -19.21 7.69 20.28
CA GLU A 618 -18.07 6.77 20.36
C GLU A 618 -17.11 7.12 21.52
N ALA A 619 -17.29 8.29 22.14
CA ALA A 619 -16.50 8.77 23.25
C ALA A 619 -16.60 7.85 24.48
N ASN A 620 -15.48 7.27 24.94
CA ASN A 620 -15.47 6.53 26.20
C ASN A 620 -15.32 7.47 27.40
N LEU A 621 -15.96 7.09 28.52
CA LEU A 621 -15.66 7.61 29.84
C LEU A 621 -14.69 6.66 30.56
N ILE A 622 -13.43 7.06 30.69
CA ILE A 622 -12.35 6.24 31.26
C ILE A 622 -11.87 6.87 32.57
N SER A 623 -12.53 6.53 33.67
CA SER A 623 -12.40 7.26 34.93
C SER A 623 -12.60 6.38 36.17
N GLY A 624 -12.00 6.76 37.29
CA GLY A 624 -12.12 6.04 38.56
C GLY A 624 -11.31 4.74 38.64
N ASN A 625 -10.39 4.51 37.70
CA ASN A 625 -9.49 3.35 37.70
C ASN A 625 -8.36 3.55 38.74
N VAL A 626 -7.78 2.44 39.23
CA VAL A 626 -6.79 2.51 40.32
C VAL A 626 -5.40 2.95 39.82
N TRP A 627 -5.08 2.69 38.55
CA TRP A 627 -3.85 3.01 37.82
C TRP A 627 -4.19 3.91 36.62
N ASP A 628 -3.66 3.65 35.42
CA ASP A 628 -3.80 4.51 34.25
C ASP A 628 -5.25 4.48 33.70
N GLY A 629 -5.72 5.56 33.09
CA GLY A 629 -6.91 5.48 32.25
C GLY A 629 -6.66 4.55 31.07
N VAL A 630 -5.64 4.87 30.26
CA VAL A 630 -5.17 4.07 29.13
C VAL A 630 -3.67 3.81 29.26
N GLY A 631 -3.24 2.56 29.12
CA GLY A 631 -1.82 2.18 29.09
C GLY A 631 -1.43 1.49 27.79
N ILE A 632 -0.37 1.95 27.13
CA ILE A 632 0.18 1.42 25.88
C ILE A 632 1.66 1.06 26.12
N THR A 633 2.03 -0.22 25.99
CA THR A 633 3.36 -0.69 26.42
C THR A 633 3.97 -1.74 25.50
N GLY A 634 5.27 -1.61 25.27
CA GLY A 634 6.11 -2.65 24.72
C GLY A 634 6.42 -2.45 23.24
N SER A 635 7.59 -2.91 22.81
CA SER A 635 8.04 -2.82 21.42
C SER A 635 7.05 -3.47 20.44
N GLY A 636 6.76 -2.80 19.33
CA GLY A 636 5.81 -3.26 18.32
C GLY A 636 4.36 -2.93 18.67
N THR A 637 4.11 -2.32 19.84
CA THR A 637 2.77 -1.83 20.21
C THR A 637 2.60 -0.45 19.62
N ASP A 638 2.35 -0.43 18.31
CA ASP A 638 2.56 0.76 17.49
C ASP A 638 1.26 1.24 16.83
N ASN A 639 1.20 2.53 16.50
CA ASN A 639 0.09 3.13 15.73
C ASN A 639 -1.31 2.93 16.36
N ASN A 640 -1.40 2.80 17.68
CA ASN A 640 -2.69 2.80 18.37
C ASN A 640 -3.15 4.24 18.60
N ILE A 641 -4.46 4.47 18.53
CA ILE A 641 -5.08 5.79 18.61
C ILE A 641 -5.96 5.85 19.85
N VAL A 642 -5.84 6.92 20.63
CA VAL A 642 -6.73 7.25 21.74
C VAL A 642 -7.39 8.58 21.39
N ALA A 643 -8.65 8.59 20.99
CA ALA A 643 -9.32 9.78 20.44
C ALA A 643 -10.73 9.98 21.02
N GLY A 644 -11.10 11.23 21.31
CA GLY A 644 -12.45 11.64 21.70
C GLY A 644 -12.91 11.17 23.08
N ASN A 645 -12.01 10.80 23.99
CA ASN A 645 -12.38 10.24 25.30
C ASN A 645 -12.41 11.29 26.43
N LEU A 646 -13.22 11.02 27.46
CA LEU A 646 -13.13 11.67 28.77
C LEU A 646 -12.28 10.79 29.72
N ILE A 647 -11.07 11.22 30.05
CA ILE A 647 -10.09 10.44 30.82
C ILE A 647 -9.74 11.14 32.14
N GLY A 648 -10.39 10.70 33.22
CA GLY A 648 -10.19 11.24 34.58
C GLY A 648 -11.29 12.19 35.07
N PRO A 649 -12.08 12.89 34.23
CA PRO A 649 -13.31 13.57 34.66
C PRO A 649 -14.51 12.65 34.86
N ASN A 650 -15.58 13.16 35.47
CA ASN A 650 -16.92 12.55 35.43
C ASN A 650 -17.56 12.69 34.04
N ALA A 651 -18.74 12.09 33.84
CA ALA A 651 -19.47 12.14 32.56
C ALA A 651 -19.76 13.56 32.03
N ASP A 652 -19.91 14.56 32.91
CA ASP A 652 -20.11 15.94 32.48
C ASP A 652 -18.81 16.65 32.05
N GLY A 653 -17.66 16.03 32.31
CA GLY A 653 -16.34 16.62 32.09
C GLY A 653 -16.01 17.78 33.04
N LYS A 654 -16.71 17.90 34.17
CA LYS A 654 -16.61 19.08 35.08
C LYS A 654 -16.04 18.78 36.46
N LEU A 655 -16.11 17.53 36.93
CA LEU A 655 -15.61 17.12 38.24
C LEU A 655 -14.57 16.01 38.10
N PRO A 656 -13.58 15.91 39.00
CA PRO A 656 -12.57 14.88 38.92
C PRO A 656 -13.14 13.54 39.38
N LEU A 657 -12.92 12.52 38.57
CA LEU A 657 -13.17 11.10 38.83
C LEU A 657 -11.87 10.33 38.55
N ALA A 658 -10.86 10.65 39.33
CA ALA A 658 -9.46 10.46 38.98
C ALA A 658 -9.06 9.00 38.71
N ASN A 659 -8.35 8.79 37.59
CA ASN A 659 -7.36 7.70 37.47
C ASN A 659 -6.06 8.11 38.17
N ASN A 660 -5.03 7.26 38.14
CA ASN A 660 -3.67 7.63 38.52
C ASN A 660 -3.02 8.51 37.44
N TYR A 661 -2.62 7.91 36.31
CA TYR A 661 -2.24 8.63 35.09
C TYR A 661 -3.46 8.68 34.15
N GLY A 662 -3.56 9.70 33.30
CA GLY A 662 -4.57 9.68 32.23
C GLY A 662 -4.20 8.66 31.15
N VAL A 663 -3.14 8.94 30.41
CA VAL A 663 -2.59 8.06 29.37
C VAL A 663 -1.11 7.80 29.62
N ARG A 664 -0.67 6.54 29.49
CA ARG A 664 0.74 6.15 29.62
C ARG A 664 1.22 5.39 28.39
N ILE A 665 2.33 5.84 27.80
CA ILE A 665 2.99 5.19 26.65
C ILE A 665 4.43 4.84 27.04
N ASP A 666 4.79 3.56 26.98
CA ASP A 666 6.10 3.13 27.48
C ASP A 666 6.73 1.91 26.78
N SER A 667 7.95 1.59 27.22
CA SER A 667 8.66 0.35 26.92
C SER A 667 8.87 0.06 25.42
N GLY A 668 9.08 1.11 24.60
CA GLY A 668 9.42 0.97 23.19
C GLY A 668 8.24 1.05 22.22
N ALA A 669 7.05 1.43 22.69
CA ALA A 669 5.87 1.68 21.86
C ALA A 669 6.06 2.92 20.96
N ARG A 670 5.63 2.86 19.69
CA ARG A 670 5.93 3.89 18.68
C ARG A 670 4.73 4.31 17.86
N GLY A 671 4.75 5.54 17.34
CA GLY A 671 3.71 5.98 16.39
C GLY A 671 2.30 6.08 16.98
N ASN A 672 2.13 5.96 18.29
CA ASN A 672 0.80 6.00 18.91
C ASN A 672 0.32 7.44 19.00
N ILE A 673 -0.99 7.63 18.84
CA ILE A 673 -1.63 8.95 18.81
C ILE A 673 -2.52 9.09 20.05
N VAL A 674 -2.38 10.20 20.74
CA VAL A 674 -3.31 10.65 21.78
C VAL A 674 -3.96 11.93 21.29
N GLY A 675 -5.23 11.81 20.91
CA GLY A 675 -6.08 12.86 20.36
C GLY A 675 -6.22 12.73 18.86
N THR A 676 -6.17 13.84 18.13
CA THR A 676 -6.40 13.84 16.67
C THR A 676 -5.22 13.29 15.87
N ASN A 677 -5.52 12.65 14.74
CA ASN A 677 -4.52 12.20 13.78
C ASN A 677 -4.18 13.25 12.70
N GLY A 678 -4.89 14.39 12.67
CA GLY A 678 -4.64 15.49 11.75
C GLY A 678 -5.01 15.22 10.30
N ASP A 679 -5.80 14.19 9.99
CA ASP A 679 -6.04 13.77 8.61
C ASP A 679 -7.04 14.66 7.82
N GLY A 680 -7.64 15.64 8.50
CA GLY A 680 -8.62 16.57 7.94
C GLY A 680 -10.07 16.12 8.12
N SER A 681 -10.31 14.96 8.72
CA SER A 681 -11.63 14.37 8.96
C SER A 681 -11.90 14.33 10.46
N SER A 682 -12.98 14.97 10.89
CA SER A 682 -13.45 14.92 12.29
C SER A 682 -12.45 15.33 13.39
N ASP A 683 -11.29 15.91 13.07
CA ASP A 683 -10.22 16.28 14.01
C ASP A 683 -10.69 17.05 15.25
N ALA A 684 -11.74 17.88 15.10
CA ALA A 684 -12.31 18.67 16.20
C ALA A 684 -12.98 17.82 17.30
N ILE A 685 -13.37 16.57 17.00
CA ILE A 685 -14.03 15.63 17.93
C ILE A 685 -13.03 14.62 18.51
N GLU A 686 -11.91 14.38 17.82
CA GLU A 686 -10.89 13.41 18.23
C GLU A 686 -10.07 13.85 19.46
N GLY A 687 -10.12 15.13 19.85
CA GLY A 687 -9.45 15.63 21.03
C GLY A 687 -9.95 15.00 22.34
N ASN A 688 -9.05 14.41 23.13
CA ASN A 688 -9.43 13.88 24.45
C ASN A 688 -9.48 15.00 25.51
N VAL A 689 -10.29 14.79 26.55
CA VAL A 689 -10.22 15.57 27.80
C VAL A 689 -9.50 14.73 28.86
N ILE A 690 -8.27 15.09 29.20
CA ILE A 690 -7.38 14.34 30.08
C ILE A 690 -7.07 15.16 31.33
N SER A 691 -7.92 15.03 32.34
CA SER A 691 -7.99 15.98 33.45
C SER A 691 -8.38 15.33 34.76
N GLY A 692 -8.01 15.97 35.88
CA GLY A 692 -8.39 15.50 37.21
C GLY A 692 -7.69 14.21 37.68
N ASN A 693 -6.65 13.73 36.99
CA ASN A 693 -5.91 12.52 37.36
C ASN A 693 -4.99 12.76 38.57
N ARG A 694 -4.66 11.71 39.33
CA ARG A 694 -3.86 11.79 40.59
C ARG A 694 -2.37 12.02 40.37
N ASP A 695 -1.89 11.83 39.15
CA ASP A 695 -0.53 12.09 38.72
C ASP A 695 -0.59 12.84 37.37
N ASP A 696 0.28 12.53 36.41
CA ASP A 696 0.32 13.21 35.11
C ASP A 696 -0.92 12.94 34.26
N GLY A 697 -1.28 13.92 33.42
CA GLY A 697 -2.27 13.71 32.36
C GLY A 697 -1.78 12.66 31.37
N ILE A 698 -0.62 12.91 30.75
CA ILE A 698 0.01 12.00 29.80
C ILE A 698 1.47 11.74 30.20
N LEU A 699 1.90 10.48 30.19
CA LEU A 699 3.26 10.08 30.47
C LEU A 699 3.85 9.23 29.33
N ILE A 700 4.91 9.71 28.70
CA ILE A 700 5.69 9.02 27.66
C ILE A 700 7.08 8.70 28.23
N LEU A 701 7.46 7.42 28.30
CA LEU A 701 8.75 7.05 28.91
C LEU A 701 9.45 5.84 28.29
N GLY A 702 10.76 5.80 28.54
CA GLY A 702 11.59 4.63 28.26
C GLY A 702 12.28 4.67 26.90
N THR A 703 13.42 4.00 26.83
CA THR A 703 14.24 3.94 25.62
C THR A 703 13.48 3.25 24.48
N GLY A 704 13.52 3.87 23.29
CA GLY A 704 12.87 3.33 22.09
C GLY A 704 11.39 3.69 21.96
N THR A 705 10.80 4.34 22.97
CA THR A 705 9.47 4.95 22.90
C THR A 705 9.60 6.27 22.13
N ASN A 706 9.13 6.28 20.87
CA ASN A 706 9.38 7.38 19.95
C ASN A 706 8.24 7.58 18.95
N GLN A 707 8.25 8.72 18.24
CA GLN A 707 7.27 9.03 17.19
C GLN A 707 5.81 9.01 17.67
N ASN A 708 5.57 9.12 18.98
CA ASN A 708 4.22 9.22 19.50
C ASN A 708 3.74 10.68 19.38
N LEU A 709 2.48 10.86 19.02
CA LEU A 709 1.82 12.14 18.80
C LEU A 709 0.82 12.41 19.93
N VAL A 710 0.86 13.62 20.47
CA VAL A 710 -0.17 14.14 21.37
C VAL A 710 -0.74 15.40 20.73
N ALA A 711 -1.97 15.36 20.20
CA ALA A 711 -2.55 16.47 19.43
C ALA A 711 -4.04 16.68 19.76
N GLY A 712 -4.49 17.94 19.76
CA GLY A 712 -5.91 18.30 19.91
C GLY A 712 -6.53 18.07 21.30
N ASN A 713 -5.73 17.76 22.33
CA ASN A 713 -6.27 17.40 23.65
C ASN A 713 -6.52 18.62 24.55
N ILE A 714 -7.50 18.50 25.44
CA ILE A 714 -7.68 19.39 26.60
C ILE A 714 -7.10 18.70 27.85
N ILE A 715 -6.06 19.26 28.44
CA ILE A 715 -5.29 18.66 29.54
C ILE A 715 -5.26 19.59 30.75
N GLY A 716 -5.84 19.10 31.86
CA GLY A 716 -5.91 19.82 33.14
C GLY A 716 -7.06 20.84 33.26
N LEU A 717 -7.93 20.91 32.25
CA LEU A 717 -9.15 21.73 32.25
C LEU A 717 -10.43 20.89 32.12
N ASN A 718 -11.58 21.50 32.38
CA ASN A 718 -12.88 20.90 32.10
C ASN A 718 -13.09 20.70 30.58
N SER A 719 -14.10 19.93 30.20
CA SER A 719 -14.39 19.61 28.79
C SER A 719 -14.67 20.80 27.87
N ASP A 720 -14.94 22.00 28.40
CA ASP A 720 -15.09 23.20 27.56
C ASP A 720 -13.76 23.94 27.36
N GLY A 721 -12.69 23.55 28.07
CA GLY A 721 -11.41 24.26 28.07
C GLY A 721 -11.47 25.65 28.73
N THR A 722 -12.42 25.91 29.63
CA THR A 722 -12.67 27.25 30.20
C THR A 722 -12.42 27.36 31.71
N ALA A 723 -12.31 26.23 32.42
CA ALA A 723 -12.12 26.17 33.86
C ALA A 723 -11.15 25.06 34.27
N ALA A 724 -10.40 25.30 35.35
CA ALA A 724 -9.41 24.37 35.89
C ALA A 724 -10.04 23.05 36.38
N LEU A 725 -9.46 21.93 35.94
CA LEU A 725 -9.73 20.57 36.42
C LEU A 725 -8.38 19.82 36.50
N PRO A 726 -7.52 20.20 37.44
CA PRO A 726 -6.09 19.97 37.32
C PRO A 726 -5.71 18.51 37.48
N ASN A 727 -4.80 18.02 36.64
CA ASN A 727 -4.00 16.85 36.98
C ASN A 727 -3.10 17.21 38.17
N GLN A 728 -2.90 16.27 39.11
CA GLN A 728 -2.23 16.57 40.37
C GLN A 728 -0.70 16.66 40.25
N ASN A 729 -0.13 16.39 39.08
CA ASN A 729 1.28 16.58 38.77
C ASN A 729 1.45 17.32 37.44
N TYR A 730 2.12 16.76 36.42
CA TYR A 730 2.36 17.43 35.13
C TYR A 730 1.18 17.26 34.16
N GLY A 731 1.08 18.15 33.16
CA GLY A 731 0.15 17.93 32.04
C GLY A 731 0.64 16.77 31.17
N VAL A 732 1.84 16.94 30.60
CA VAL A 732 2.53 15.93 29.77
C VAL A 732 3.96 15.74 30.24
N THR A 733 4.40 14.50 30.42
CA THR A 733 5.80 14.17 30.76
C THR A 733 6.43 13.29 29.68
N ILE A 734 7.63 13.64 29.22
CA ILE A 734 8.48 12.82 28.34
C ILE A 734 9.82 12.58 29.04
N ARG A 735 10.20 11.33 29.30
CA ARG A 735 11.42 11.07 30.07
C ARG A 735 12.11 9.73 29.81
N SER A 736 13.25 9.57 30.48
CA SER A 736 13.99 8.30 30.56
C SER A 736 14.36 7.68 29.21
N GLY A 737 14.82 8.51 28.26
CA GLY A 737 15.31 8.07 26.96
C GLY A 737 14.27 8.00 25.85
N ALA A 738 13.04 8.46 26.10
CA ALA A 738 12.03 8.64 25.05
C ALA A 738 12.42 9.80 24.14
N PHE A 739 12.39 9.60 22.83
CA PHE A 739 12.94 10.55 21.86
C PHE A 739 12.04 10.72 20.64
N GLY A 740 12.12 11.85 19.94
CA GLY A 740 11.38 12.02 18.68
C GLY A 740 9.87 11.97 18.82
N ASN A 741 9.30 12.32 19.98
CA ASN A 741 7.85 12.43 20.17
C ASN A 741 7.39 13.88 19.93
N LEU A 742 6.14 14.05 19.53
CA LEU A 742 5.55 15.34 19.20
C LEU A 742 4.36 15.64 20.12
N VAL A 743 4.36 16.84 20.70
CA VAL A 743 3.22 17.41 21.43
C VAL A 743 2.72 18.62 20.67
N GLY A 744 1.58 18.46 20.00
CA GLY A 744 0.87 19.46 19.20
C GLY A 744 1.01 19.20 17.71
N THR A 745 0.96 20.26 16.90
CA THR A 745 0.87 20.17 15.43
C THR A 745 2.14 19.65 14.77
N ASP A 746 2.00 18.88 13.70
CA ASP A 746 3.13 18.42 12.90
C ASP A 746 3.56 19.41 11.80
N GLY A 747 2.70 20.39 11.50
CA GLY A 747 2.94 21.47 10.55
C GLY A 747 2.76 21.07 9.08
N ASP A 748 2.03 20.01 8.77
CA ASP A 748 1.84 19.56 7.40
C ASP A 748 0.85 20.44 6.57
N GLY A 749 0.13 21.34 7.25
CA GLY A 749 -0.84 22.26 6.66
C GLY A 749 -2.27 21.71 6.59
N VAL A 750 -2.50 20.51 7.12
CA VAL A 750 -3.80 19.88 7.29
C VAL A 750 -4.19 19.99 8.76
N SER A 751 -5.28 20.70 9.03
CA SER A 751 -5.86 20.78 10.38
C SER A 751 -4.93 21.24 11.51
N ASP A 752 -3.76 21.84 11.25
CA ASP A 752 -2.79 22.31 12.27
C ASP A 752 -3.43 23.03 13.47
N SER A 753 -4.47 23.83 13.21
CA SER A 753 -5.17 24.58 14.26
C SER A 753 -6.01 23.74 15.22
N LEU A 754 -6.46 22.56 14.78
CA LEU A 754 -7.22 21.55 15.52
C LEU A 754 -6.29 20.57 16.26
N GLU A 755 -5.06 20.39 15.78
CA GLU A 755 -4.02 19.59 16.46
C GLU A 755 -3.46 20.26 17.72
N ARG A 756 -3.83 21.52 17.98
CA ARG A 756 -3.41 22.28 19.16
C ARG A 756 -3.90 21.63 20.45
N ASN A 757 -2.96 21.27 21.34
CA ASN A 757 -3.33 20.94 22.71
C ASN A 757 -3.54 22.20 23.55
N LEU A 758 -4.44 22.08 24.52
CA LEU A 758 -4.70 23.05 25.59
C LEU A 758 -4.22 22.47 26.92
N ILE A 759 -3.10 22.96 27.45
CA ILE A 759 -2.39 22.35 28.59
C ILE A 759 -2.25 23.34 29.74
N SER A 760 -3.15 23.25 30.71
CA SER A 760 -3.37 24.33 31.68
C SER A 760 -3.79 23.83 33.05
N ALA A 761 -3.63 24.67 34.06
CA ALA A 761 -3.99 24.47 35.46
C ALA A 761 -3.33 23.27 36.17
N ASN A 762 -2.45 22.51 35.53
CA ASN A 762 -1.78 21.37 36.15
C ASN A 762 -0.99 21.81 37.39
N ARG A 763 -0.88 20.94 38.39
CA ARG A 763 -0.27 21.29 39.68
C ARG A 763 1.26 21.43 39.65
N ASN A 764 1.88 21.02 38.55
CA ASN A 764 3.29 21.18 38.29
C ASN A 764 3.49 21.89 36.95
N ASP A 765 4.55 21.58 36.19
CA ASP A 765 4.74 22.14 34.85
C ASP A 765 3.65 21.65 33.87
N GLY A 766 3.34 22.45 32.85
CA GLY A 766 2.44 22.02 31.77
C GLY A 766 3.04 20.82 31.01
N ILE A 767 4.28 20.96 30.55
CA ILE A 767 5.05 19.91 29.88
C ILE A 767 6.43 19.76 30.52
N LEU A 768 6.84 18.53 30.85
CA LEU A 768 8.18 18.21 31.34
C LEU A 768 8.91 17.26 30.38
N ILE A 769 10.13 17.63 29.96
CA ILE A 769 11.07 16.77 29.23
C ILE A 769 12.33 16.57 30.08
N ARG A 770 12.69 15.33 30.44
CA ARG A 770 13.78 15.10 31.40
C ARG A 770 14.58 13.83 31.14
N ASP A 771 15.78 13.79 31.70
CA ASP A 771 16.75 12.68 31.71
C ASP A 771 17.59 12.57 30.44
N ALA A 772 18.77 11.97 30.58
CA ALA A 772 19.69 11.72 29.49
C ALA A 772 19.09 10.81 28.42
N GLY A 773 19.31 11.16 27.14
CA GLY A 773 18.80 10.42 26.00
C GLY A 773 17.36 10.79 25.60
N THR A 774 16.67 11.62 26.40
CA THR A 774 15.35 12.15 26.08
C THR A 774 15.49 13.33 25.11
N ASN A 775 15.68 12.99 23.83
CA ASN A 775 16.15 13.94 22.82
C ASN A 775 15.18 14.11 21.65
N GLN A 776 15.35 15.18 20.86
CA GLN A 776 14.61 15.37 19.60
C GLN A 776 13.08 15.37 19.75
N ASN A 777 12.55 15.60 20.96
CA ASN A 777 11.12 15.76 21.15
C ASN A 777 10.72 17.20 20.77
N ARG A 778 9.53 17.35 20.21
CA ARG A 778 8.98 18.63 19.75
C ARG A 778 7.72 19.00 20.53
N ILE A 779 7.60 20.29 20.83
CA ILE A 779 6.40 20.91 21.38
C ILE A 779 6.01 22.02 20.41
N ALA A 780 4.90 21.89 19.68
CA ALA A 780 4.53 22.81 18.60
C ALA A 780 3.05 23.19 18.61
N GLY A 781 2.72 24.45 18.37
CA GLY A 781 1.35 24.93 18.15
C GLY A 781 0.41 24.90 19.36
N ASN A 782 0.90 24.65 20.58
CA ASN A 782 0.09 24.46 21.78
C ASN A 782 -0.33 25.79 22.46
N TYR A 783 -1.44 25.75 23.20
CA TYR A 783 -1.77 26.75 24.23
C TYR A 783 -1.45 26.18 25.61
N ILE A 784 -0.54 26.83 26.32
CA ILE A 784 -0.01 26.35 27.61
C ILE A 784 -0.22 27.42 28.68
N GLY A 785 -1.07 27.11 29.66
CA GLY A 785 -1.44 28.00 30.76
C GLY A 785 -2.58 28.99 30.43
N LEU A 786 -3.31 28.75 29.34
CA LEU A 786 -4.43 29.57 28.87
C LEU A 786 -5.74 28.80 28.83
N ASP A 787 -6.85 29.48 28.54
CA ASP A 787 -8.09 28.85 28.13
C ASP A 787 -8.13 28.54 26.62
N VAL A 788 -9.22 27.90 26.16
CA VAL A 788 -9.41 27.52 24.76
C VAL A 788 -9.34 28.69 23.77
N THR A 789 -9.55 29.94 24.23
CA THR A 789 -9.46 31.14 23.38
C THR A 789 -8.04 31.67 23.26
N GLY A 790 -7.12 31.22 24.12
CA GLY A 790 -5.76 31.76 24.23
C GLY A 790 -5.72 33.15 24.89
N GLY A 791 -6.80 33.60 25.52
CA GLY A 791 -6.98 34.97 26.02
C GLY A 791 -7.16 35.09 27.54
N LYS A 792 -7.37 33.98 28.25
CA LYS A 792 -7.57 33.98 29.70
C LYS A 792 -6.49 33.16 30.40
N ASP A 793 -5.95 33.70 31.50
CA ASP A 793 -5.03 33.01 32.39
C ASP A 793 -5.70 31.82 33.10
N LEU A 794 -5.17 30.62 32.84
CA LEU A 794 -5.44 29.37 33.54
C LEU A 794 -4.11 28.64 33.79
N GLY A 795 -3.08 29.39 34.18
CA GLY A 795 -1.69 28.92 34.27
C GLY A 795 -1.50 27.61 35.02
N ASN A 796 -0.51 26.83 34.57
CA ASN A 796 0.03 25.75 35.39
C ASN A 796 0.70 26.33 36.64
N ILE A 797 0.76 25.58 37.74
CA ILE A 797 1.32 26.11 39.00
C ILE A 797 2.82 26.39 38.87
N TRP A 798 3.53 25.61 38.05
CA TRP A 798 4.96 25.81 37.78
C TRP A 798 5.17 26.44 36.40
N SER A 799 6.08 25.91 35.60
CA SER A 799 6.44 26.46 34.29
C SER A 799 5.43 26.00 33.23
N GLY A 800 5.38 26.69 32.10
CA GLY A 800 4.66 26.17 30.93
C GLY A 800 5.34 24.91 30.40
N VAL A 801 6.63 25.04 30.08
CA VAL A 801 7.49 23.95 29.59
C VAL A 801 8.77 23.90 30.41
N ALA A 802 9.16 22.71 30.85
CA ALA A 802 10.41 22.46 31.56
C ALA A 802 11.23 21.38 30.85
N ILE A 803 12.51 21.63 30.59
CA ILE A 803 13.43 20.69 29.94
C ILE A 803 14.69 20.56 30.81
N GLY A 804 15.09 19.37 31.20
CA GLY A 804 16.24 19.25 32.11
C GLY A 804 16.91 17.90 32.29
N ASP A 805 17.93 17.94 33.15
CA ASP A 805 18.76 16.81 33.59
C ASP A 805 19.30 15.90 32.47
N GLY A 806 19.88 16.51 31.44
CA GLY A 806 20.58 15.80 30.37
C GLY A 806 19.76 15.61 29.08
N ALA A 807 18.54 16.15 29.02
CA ALA A 807 17.74 16.18 27.80
C ALA A 807 18.35 17.18 26.78
N GLN A 808 18.47 16.76 25.51
CA GLN A 808 19.18 17.51 24.47
C GLN A 808 18.42 17.54 23.15
N LEU A 809 18.70 18.53 22.30
CA LEU A 809 18.15 18.62 20.94
C LEU A 809 16.61 18.65 20.89
N ASN A 810 15.94 19.01 21.97
CA ASN A 810 14.49 19.18 21.99
C ASN A 810 14.13 20.58 21.48
N VAL A 811 12.95 20.69 20.86
CA VAL A 811 12.47 21.91 20.21
C VAL A 811 11.16 22.35 20.84
N VAL A 812 11.10 23.61 21.26
CA VAL A 812 9.88 24.30 21.66
C VAL A 812 9.54 25.30 20.56
N GLY A 813 8.55 24.96 19.74
CA GLY A 813 8.03 25.73 18.60
C GLY A 813 8.50 25.16 17.26
N THR A 814 8.84 26.03 16.30
CA THR A 814 9.11 25.62 14.90
C THR A 814 10.30 24.67 14.76
N ASN A 815 10.18 23.73 13.83
CA ASN A 815 11.21 22.75 13.49
C ASN A 815 12.19 23.22 12.37
N ARG A 816 11.89 24.36 11.71
CA ARG A 816 12.65 24.98 10.60
C ARG A 816 12.75 24.15 9.31
N ASP A 817 11.80 23.28 9.05
CA ASP A 817 11.73 22.58 7.76
C ASP A 817 11.10 23.44 6.65
N GLY A 818 10.48 24.56 7.02
CA GLY A 818 9.89 25.55 6.11
C GLY A 818 8.43 25.25 5.76
N ASN A 819 7.83 24.20 6.31
CA ASN A 819 6.43 23.83 6.15
C ASN A 819 5.69 24.05 7.47
N GLY A 820 4.53 24.72 7.41
CA GLY A 820 3.69 24.91 8.60
C GLY A 820 4.29 25.72 9.75
N ASP A 821 5.53 26.22 9.64
CA ASP A 821 6.24 26.97 10.69
C ASP A 821 5.41 28.07 11.40
N ALA A 822 4.49 28.71 10.67
CA ALA A 822 3.61 29.74 11.23
C ALA A 822 2.53 29.17 12.19
N SER A 823 2.18 27.89 12.05
CA SER A 823 1.26 27.15 12.90
C SER A 823 1.97 26.47 14.09
N GLU A 824 3.29 26.21 13.98
CA GLU A 824 4.08 25.49 14.99
C GLU A 824 4.43 26.33 16.24
N GLY A 825 4.23 27.65 16.21
CA GLY A 825 4.52 28.54 17.35
C GLY A 825 3.59 28.29 18.55
N ASN A 826 4.15 28.02 19.74
CA ASN A 826 3.35 27.86 20.95
C ASN A 826 2.98 29.20 21.58
N VAL A 827 1.85 29.25 22.29
CA VAL A 827 1.49 30.35 23.19
C VAL A 827 1.60 29.85 24.63
N ILE A 828 2.59 30.35 25.36
CA ILE A 828 2.98 29.86 26.68
C ILE A 828 2.93 31.01 27.69
N SER A 829 1.86 31.04 28.49
CA SER A 829 1.47 32.23 29.25
C SER A 829 0.70 31.90 30.53
N GLY A 830 0.62 32.84 31.46
CA GLY A 830 -0.11 32.70 32.73
C GLY A 830 0.52 31.75 33.75
N ASN A 831 1.61 31.05 33.40
CA ASN A 831 2.19 30.03 34.27
C ASN A 831 2.80 30.64 35.55
N GLY A 832 2.72 29.87 36.64
CA GLY A 832 3.13 30.33 37.97
C GLY A 832 4.62 30.65 38.07
N PHE A 833 5.46 29.92 37.31
CA PHE A 833 6.90 30.13 37.13
C PHE A 833 7.16 30.52 35.66
N ASP A 834 8.18 29.99 35.01
CA ASP A 834 8.67 30.49 33.73
C ASP A 834 7.82 29.99 32.55
N GLY A 835 7.83 30.70 31.42
CA GLY A 835 7.25 30.16 30.18
C GLY A 835 7.98 28.89 29.77
N VAL A 836 9.29 29.01 29.54
CA VAL A 836 10.19 27.88 29.28
C VAL A 836 11.34 27.86 30.30
N SER A 837 11.54 26.74 30.99
CA SER A 837 12.65 26.53 31.94
C SER A 837 13.57 25.41 31.46
N LEU A 838 14.85 25.71 31.28
CA LEU A 838 15.93 24.78 30.92
C LEU A 838 16.88 24.63 32.10
N PHE A 839 17.11 23.40 32.60
CA PHE A 839 17.86 23.22 33.84
C PHE A 839 18.72 21.96 33.91
N GLY A 840 19.74 21.98 34.76
CA GLY A 840 20.58 20.83 35.07
C GLY A 840 21.74 20.64 34.09
N SER A 841 22.80 20.00 34.57
CA SER A 841 24.00 19.73 33.78
C SER A 841 23.72 18.84 32.57
N ASN A 842 24.43 19.07 31.47
CA ASN A 842 24.30 18.35 30.19
C ASN A 842 22.93 18.53 29.49
N THR A 843 22.04 19.36 30.03
CA THR A 843 20.86 19.85 29.30
C THR A 843 21.35 20.85 28.28
N ALA A 844 21.62 20.37 27.07
CA ALA A 844 22.39 21.10 26.08
C ALA A 844 21.69 21.16 24.73
N THR A 845 21.93 22.25 23.98
CA THR A 845 21.52 22.36 22.57
C THR A 845 20.01 22.14 22.37
N ASN A 846 19.19 22.67 23.27
CA ASN A 846 17.73 22.73 23.08
C ASN A 846 17.34 24.05 22.40
N PHE A 847 16.21 24.06 21.70
CA PHE A 847 15.79 25.16 20.84
C PHE A 847 14.45 25.73 21.31
N VAL A 848 14.33 27.06 21.35
CA VAL A 848 13.08 27.78 21.66
C VAL A 848 12.81 28.77 20.54
N LEU A 849 11.90 28.44 19.63
CA LEU A 849 11.75 29.06 18.32
C LEU A 849 10.30 29.43 18.04
N GLY A 850 10.00 30.67 17.63
CA GLY A 850 8.67 31.04 17.13
C GLY A 850 7.54 31.12 18.16
N ASN A 851 7.85 31.22 19.45
CA ASN A 851 6.84 31.18 20.52
C ASN A 851 6.35 32.56 20.95
N LEU A 852 5.10 32.64 21.40
CA LEU A 852 4.56 33.76 22.17
C LEU A 852 4.63 33.43 23.67
N LEU A 853 5.42 34.19 24.42
CA LEU A 853 5.79 33.91 25.81
C LEU A 853 5.41 35.09 26.72
N GLY A 854 4.35 34.91 27.49
CA GLY A 854 3.82 35.91 28.44
C GLY A 854 2.74 36.83 27.84
N THR A 855 2.20 36.47 26.68
CA THR A 855 1.13 37.20 25.97
C THR A 855 -0.10 36.31 25.72
N ASP A 856 -1.21 36.91 25.34
CA ASP A 856 -2.31 36.19 24.71
C ASP A 856 -1.93 35.65 23.32
N ALA A 857 -2.81 34.85 22.72
CA ALA A 857 -2.61 34.29 21.39
C ALA A 857 -2.53 35.34 20.26
N SER A 858 -2.99 36.58 20.49
CA SER A 858 -2.80 37.67 19.53
C SER A 858 -1.41 38.31 19.60
N GLY A 859 -0.65 38.06 20.67
CA GLY A 859 0.66 38.68 20.90
C GLY A 859 0.58 40.16 21.28
N THR A 860 -0.58 40.64 21.76
CA THR A 860 -0.82 42.07 22.04
C THR A 860 -1.29 42.36 23.47
N VAL A 861 -1.76 41.36 24.20
CA VAL A 861 -2.20 41.48 25.60
C VAL A 861 -1.25 40.70 26.50
N ALA A 862 -0.85 41.27 27.63
CA ALA A 862 0.04 40.60 28.58
C ALA A 862 -0.74 39.58 29.43
N ILE A 863 -0.24 38.33 29.45
CA ILE A 863 -0.66 37.24 30.33
C ILE A 863 0.62 36.60 30.88
N GLY A 864 1.28 37.33 31.78
CA GLY A 864 2.67 37.07 32.12
C GLY A 864 2.94 35.77 32.88
N ASN A 865 3.98 35.05 32.45
CA ASN A 865 4.67 34.08 33.29
C ASN A 865 5.50 34.80 34.37
N SER A 866 6.34 34.09 35.12
CA SER A 866 7.42 34.66 35.94
C SER A 866 8.50 35.25 35.02
N ASN A 867 9.41 34.44 34.48
CA ASN A 867 10.21 34.82 33.33
C ASN A 867 9.59 34.29 32.03
N GLY A 868 9.94 34.88 30.89
CA GLY A 868 9.60 34.26 29.60
C GLY A 868 10.38 32.97 29.40
N ILE A 869 11.71 33.06 29.50
CA ILE A 869 12.64 31.92 29.38
C ILE A 869 13.69 31.97 30.50
N LEU A 870 13.95 30.85 31.16
CA LEU A 870 15.02 30.69 32.16
C LEU A 870 15.94 29.52 31.78
N LEU A 871 17.25 29.77 31.69
CA LEU A 871 18.28 28.72 31.60
C LEU A 871 19.11 28.72 32.89
N ARG A 872 19.27 27.57 33.54
CA ARG A 872 19.99 27.50 34.81
C ARG A 872 20.71 26.20 35.14
N ASP A 873 21.49 26.24 36.21
CA ASP A 873 22.04 25.07 36.92
C ASP A 873 22.86 24.15 36.00
N GLY A 874 23.68 24.73 35.13
CA GLY A 874 24.56 24.01 34.20
C GLY A 874 23.94 23.67 32.84
N ALA A 875 22.70 24.08 32.56
CA ALA A 875 22.14 24.05 31.21
C ALA A 875 22.96 24.95 30.28
N GLU A 876 23.13 24.56 29.01
CA GLU A 876 24.09 25.19 28.11
C GLU A 876 23.75 25.09 26.62
N GLY A 877 24.38 25.92 25.80
CA GLY A 877 24.18 25.92 24.36
C GLY A 877 22.74 26.25 23.95
N GLY A 878 22.36 25.82 22.75
CA GLY A 878 21.00 26.01 22.24
C GLY A 878 20.75 27.37 21.60
N VAL A 879 19.56 27.52 21.04
CA VAL A 879 19.16 28.72 20.30
C VAL A 879 17.80 29.20 20.77
N ILE A 880 17.71 30.49 21.09
CA ILE A 880 16.47 31.21 21.38
C ILE A 880 16.21 32.16 20.21
N GLY A 881 15.21 31.82 19.42
CA GLY A 881 14.81 32.52 18.20
C GLY A 881 15.61 32.07 16.98
N GLY A 882 15.56 32.82 15.88
CA GLY A 882 16.24 32.42 14.65
C GLY A 882 16.23 33.47 13.55
N PRO A 883 16.88 33.16 12.41
CA PRO A 883 16.95 34.04 11.25
C PRO A 883 15.63 34.11 10.46
N ASP A 884 14.79 33.08 10.52
CA ASP A 884 13.48 33.14 9.86
C ASP A 884 12.50 34.01 10.69
N PRO A 885 11.71 34.90 10.09
CA PRO A 885 10.58 35.53 10.77
C PRO A 885 9.67 34.58 11.56
N THR A 886 9.48 33.32 11.13
CA THR A 886 8.68 32.32 11.86
C THR A 886 9.37 31.79 13.12
N ASP A 887 10.71 31.79 13.16
CA ASP A 887 11.50 31.43 14.35
C ASP A 887 11.45 32.49 15.46
N ARG A 888 10.89 33.67 15.21
CA ARG A 888 10.93 34.80 16.12
C ARG A 888 10.07 34.55 17.36
N ASN A 889 10.70 34.47 18.53
CA ASN A 889 9.93 34.53 19.76
C ASN A 889 9.50 35.97 20.08
N VAL A 890 8.30 36.09 20.65
CA VAL A 890 7.82 37.29 21.33
C VAL A 890 7.81 37.00 22.82
N ILE A 891 8.69 37.67 23.57
CA ILE A 891 8.98 37.39 24.97
C ILE A 891 8.66 38.65 25.78
N SER A 892 7.41 38.77 26.19
CA SER A 892 6.82 40.04 26.60
C SER A 892 5.74 39.84 27.66
N GLY A 893 5.42 40.88 28.42
CA GLY A 893 4.37 40.82 29.44
C GLY A 893 4.69 39.95 30.66
N ASN A 894 5.89 39.35 30.76
CA ASN A 894 6.28 38.51 31.88
C ASN A 894 6.46 39.34 33.17
N ARG A 895 6.24 38.72 34.33
CA ARG A 895 6.25 39.41 35.65
C ARG A 895 7.67 39.76 36.12
N SER A 896 8.68 39.05 35.63
CA SER A 896 10.10 39.28 35.87
C SER A 896 10.82 39.59 34.55
N ASP A 897 11.84 38.83 34.19
CA ASP A 897 12.69 39.10 33.03
C ASP A 897 12.11 38.43 31.77
N GLY A 898 12.44 38.97 30.60
CA GLY A 898 12.14 38.28 29.35
C GLY A 898 12.91 36.97 29.26
N ILE A 899 14.24 37.07 29.25
CA ILE A 899 15.17 35.93 29.25
C ILE A 899 16.13 36.06 30.44
N GLU A 900 16.26 35.02 31.25
CA GLU A 900 17.26 34.90 32.33
C GLU A 900 18.21 33.74 32.04
N LEU A 901 19.52 33.99 32.01
CA LEU A 901 20.57 32.98 32.02
C LEU A 901 21.26 33.02 33.39
N ARG A 902 21.24 31.92 34.15
CA ARG A 902 21.77 31.90 35.51
C ARG A 902 22.61 30.67 35.84
N ASN A 903 23.90 30.84 36.10
CA ASN A 903 24.82 29.72 36.36
C ASN A 903 24.79 28.66 35.24
N THR A 904 24.97 29.07 33.99
CA THR A 904 24.93 28.17 32.82
C THR A 904 26.22 27.37 32.67
N GLY A 905 26.18 26.30 31.87
CA GLY A 905 27.37 25.53 31.51
C GLY A 905 28.34 26.29 30.60
N PRO A 906 29.51 25.69 30.27
CA PRO A 906 30.55 26.31 29.46
C PRO A 906 30.16 26.62 28.00
N LEU A 907 29.18 25.92 27.41
CA LEU A 907 28.73 26.22 26.05
C LEU A 907 27.76 27.41 26.04
N GLY A 908 28.12 28.48 25.35
CA GLY A 908 27.31 29.69 25.24
C GLY A 908 25.99 29.49 24.48
N VAL A 909 24.94 30.15 24.97
CA VAL A 909 23.59 30.21 24.37
C VAL A 909 23.56 31.26 23.27
N THR A 910 22.80 30.98 22.22
CA THR A 910 22.57 31.92 21.11
C THR A 910 21.17 32.51 21.17
N ILE A 911 21.05 33.84 21.16
CA ILE A 911 19.78 34.57 21.23
C ILE A 911 19.67 35.47 20.00
N TRP A 912 18.83 35.08 19.03
CA TRP A 912 18.71 35.75 17.73
C TRP A 912 17.28 36.07 17.34
N GLY A 913 17.09 37.22 16.68
CA GLY A 913 15.84 37.52 15.97
C GLY A 913 14.61 37.76 16.85
N ASN A 914 14.73 37.91 18.17
CA ASN A 914 13.59 37.96 19.09
C ASN A 914 12.97 39.36 19.24
N PHE A 915 11.70 39.41 19.65
CA PHE A 915 11.03 40.59 20.19
C PHE A 915 10.88 40.45 21.71
N ILE A 916 11.46 41.38 22.47
CA ILE A 916 11.55 41.28 23.93
C ILE A 916 11.07 42.59 24.57
N GLY A 917 9.92 42.52 25.25
CA GLY A 917 9.26 43.67 25.89
C GLY A 917 8.35 44.49 24.95
N THR A 918 8.08 43.97 23.75
CA THR A 918 7.20 44.58 22.73
C THR A 918 6.08 43.63 22.30
N ASP A 919 5.06 44.15 21.61
CA ASP A 919 4.07 43.33 20.92
C ASP A 919 4.68 42.49 19.78
N ILE A 920 3.88 41.61 19.19
CA ILE A 920 4.26 40.75 18.05
C ILE A 920 4.72 41.53 16.81
N THR A 921 4.48 42.84 16.72
CA THR A 921 4.94 43.68 15.60
C THR A 921 6.28 44.35 15.88
N GLY A 922 6.74 44.34 17.13
CA GLY A 922 7.93 45.07 17.57
C GLY A 922 7.74 46.59 17.60
N ASN A 923 6.50 47.09 17.55
CA ASN A 923 6.22 48.54 17.44
C ASN A 923 5.46 49.12 18.64
N SER A 924 4.85 48.29 19.48
CA SER A 924 4.19 48.74 20.71
C SER A 924 4.87 48.13 21.95
N PRO A 925 4.96 48.86 23.07
CA PRO A 925 5.52 48.30 24.30
C PRO A 925 4.55 47.28 24.92
N LEU A 926 5.08 46.12 25.28
CA LEU A 926 4.41 45.09 26.08
C LEU A 926 5.39 44.61 27.17
N PRO A 927 5.63 45.45 28.19
CA PRO A 927 6.78 45.37 29.08
C PRO A 927 6.90 44.02 29.79
N ASN A 928 8.12 43.48 29.86
CA ASN A 928 8.49 42.57 30.96
C ASN A 928 8.69 43.38 32.25
N GLY A 929 8.37 42.78 33.40
CA GLY A 929 8.36 43.42 34.72
C GLY A 929 9.74 43.81 35.26
N GLN A 930 10.81 43.23 34.71
CA GLN A 930 12.20 43.57 35.00
C GLN A 930 13.00 43.83 33.73
N HIS A 931 14.07 43.10 33.48
CA HIS A 931 14.95 43.30 32.34
C HIS A 931 14.40 42.62 31.08
N GLY A 932 14.85 43.06 29.91
CA GLY A 932 14.63 42.29 28.69
C GLY A 932 15.41 40.97 28.73
N ILE A 933 16.73 41.07 28.94
CA ILE A 933 17.65 39.94 29.09
C ILE A 933 18.52 40.14 30.32
N LEU A 934 18.59 39.14 31.21
CA LEU A 934 19.48 39.09 32.37
C LEU A 934 20.46 37.92 32.24
N LEU A 935 21.76 38.20 32.35
CA LEU A 935 22.82 37.21 32.50
C LEU A 935 23.37 37.30 33.92
N GLN A 936 23.27 36.22 34.68
CA GLN A 936 23.69 36.15 36.07
C GLN A 936 24.73 35.03 36.28
N GLY A 937 25.97 35.44 36.53
CA GLY A 937 27.14 34.58 36.38
C GLY A 937 27.28 33.42 37.38
N PRO A 938 28.00 32.35 36.98
CA PRO A 938 28.79 32.27 35.75
C PRO A 938 27.94 31.99 34.50
N THR A 939 28.09 32.83 33.46
CA THR A 939 27.41 32.74 32.16
C THR A 939 28.30 33.37 31.09
N SER A 940 29.02 32.55 30.33
CA SER A 940 30.04 33.04 29.40
C SER A 940 29.80 32.65 27.95
N GLN A 941 30.44 33.37 27.02
CA GLN A 941 30.47 33.05 25.59
C GLN A 941 29.10 33.03 24.90
N ASN A 942 28.10 33.69 25.48
CA ASN A 942 26.77 33.80 24.88
C ASN A 942 26.77 34.78 23.70
N GLY A 943 25.99 34.50 22.67
CA GLY A 943 25.77 35.37 21.53
C GLY A 943 24.38 36.00 21.60
N ILE A 944 24.30 37.32 21.73
CA ILE A 944 23.05 38.08 21.75
C ILE A 944 23.02 38.98 20.51
N GLY A 945 22.19 38.58 19.54
CA GLY A 945 22.11 39.20 18.23
C GLY A 945 23.21 38.72 17.29
N GLY A 946 23.34 39.35 16.13
CA GLY A 946 24.26 38.93 15.07
C GLY A 946 24.53 40.05 14.07
N THR A 947 25.32 39.74 13.04
CA THR A 947 25.76 40.73 12.04
C THR A 947 24.76 40.95 10.90
N LEU A 948 23.80 40.04 10.74
CA LEU A 948 22.76 40.12 9.73
C LEU A 948 21.48 40.74 10.30
N PRO A 949 20.70 41.54 9.53
CA PRO A 949 19.48 42.17 10.01
C PRO A 949 18.45 41.20 10.61
N GLU A 950 18.36 39.98 10.09
CA GLU A 950 17.43 38.95 10.54
C GLU A 950 17.79 38.34 11.91
N LEU A 951 19.07 38.36 12.31
CA LEU A 951 19.51 37.86 13.61
C LEU A 951 19.31 38.87 14.76
N ARG A 952 18.85 40.08 14.44
CA ARG A 952 18.70 41.19 15.39
C ARG A 952 17.58 40.94 16.40
N ASN A 953 17.91 41.10 17.67
CA ASN A 953 16.89 41.23 18.71
C ASN A 953 16.40 42.68 18.82
N ILE A 954 15.10 42.83 19.08
CA ILE A 954 14.47 44.09 19.51
C ILE A 954 14.20 43.97 21.01
N ILE A 955 14.86 44.81 21.81
CA ILE A 955 14.87 44.72 23.27
C ILE A 955 14.46 46.07 23.84
N SER A 956 13.16 46.23 24.01
CA SER A 956 12.55 47.56 24.17
C SER A 956 11.34 47.49 25.09
N GLY A 957 10.98 48.62 25.71
CA GLY A 957 9.78 48.71 26.53
C GLY A 957 9.86 48.03 27.91
N ASN A 958 10.99 47.42 28.30
CA ASN A 958 11.10 46.70 29.59
C ASN A 958 11.12 47.66 30.80
N GLN A 959 10.65 47.19 31.97
CA GLN A 959 10.52 48.00 33.19
C GLN A 959 11.84 48.30 33.90
N GLN A 960 12.94 47.63 33.52
CA GLN A 960 14.29 47.94 33.97
C GLN A 960 15.23 48.14 32.77
N ASP A 961 16.41 47.50 32.80
CA ASP A 961 17.38 47.57 31.71
C ASP A 961 16.93 46.73 30.51
N GLY A 962 17.35 47.11 29.30
CA GLY A 962 17.18 46.26 28.12
C GLY A 962 17.97 44.95 28.28
N ILE A 963 19.28 45.04 28.47
CA ILE A 963 20.17 43.90 28.76
C ILE A 963 20.97 44.18 30.03
N HIS A 964 21.03 43.22 30.96
CA HIS A 964 21.83 43.30 32.18
C HIS A 964 22.81 42.12 32.27
N LEU A 965 24.11 42.41 32.29
CA LEU A 965 25.19 41.46 32.57
C LEU A 965 25.63 41.63 34.03
N ALA A 966 25.32 40.66 34.88
CA ALA A 966 25.53 40.74 36.32
C ALA A 966 26.34 39.55 36.86
N GLY A 967 27.09 39.81 37.93
CA GLY A 967 27.76 38.76 38.72
C GLY A 967 29.16 38.36 38.22
N THR A 968 29.81 37.49 38.99
CA THR A 968 31.14 36.95 38.68
C THR A 968 31.05 35.86 37.61
N GLY A 969 31.89 35.91 36.58
CA GLY A 969 31.93 34.89 35.51
C GLY A 969 30.92 35.11 34.38
N SER A 970 30.28 36.29 34.32
CA SER A 970 29.46 36.72 33.19
C SER A 970 30.34 37.32 32.10
N ASP A 971 31.21 36.49 31.53
CA ASP A 971 32.39 36.95 30.80
C ASP A 971 32.36 36.54 29.32
N GLU A 972 33.09 37.25 28.46
CA GLU A 972 33.26 36.89 27.05
C GLU A 972 31.95 36.80 26.24
N ASN A 973 30.89 37.50 26.65
CA ASN A 973 29.61 37.51 25.93
C ASN A 973 29.65 38.52 24.76
N ASN A 974 29.07 38.14 23.62
CA ASN A 974 29.05 38.93 22.39
C ASN A 974 27.65 39.50 22.14
N LEU A 975 27.51 40.82 22.16
CA LEU A 975 26.24 41.53 21.98
C LEU A 975 26.32 42.34 20.68
N PHE A 976 25.81 41.81 19.58
CA PHE A 976 25.98 42.38 18.23
C PHE A 976 24.65 42.73 17.55
N GLY A 977 24.62 43.87 16.86
CA GLY A 977 23.56 44.24 15.93
C GLY A 977 22.16 44.43 16.53
N ASN A 978 22.02 44.48 17.86
CA ASN A 978 20.74 44.57 18.56
C ASN A 978 20.14 45.99 18.50
N PHE A 979 18.82 46.08 18.54
CA PHE A 979 18.08 47.33 18.71
C PHE A 979 17.51 47.40 20.13
N ILE A 980 17.90 48.43 20.87
CA ILE A 980 17.61 48.56 22.30
C ILE A 980 16.98 49.92 22.59
N GLY A 981 15.73 49.91 23.03
CA GLY A 981 14.94 51.11 23.37
C GLY A 981 14.21 51.75 22.19
N VAL A 982 14.13 51.06 21.05
CA VAL A 982 13.48 51.52 19.80
C VAL A 982 12.60 50.41 19.19
N SER A 983 11.72 50.78 18.26
CA SER A 983 10.90 49.82 17.51
C SER A 983 11.70 48.95 16.55
N PHE A 984 11.03 47.95 15.96
CA PHE A 984 11.62 47.04 14.95
C PHE A 984 12.32 47.78 13.80
N ALA A 985 11.72 48.86 13.31
CA ALA A 985 12.31 49.69 12.25
C ALA A 985 13.48 50.56 12.74
N GLY A 986 13.78 50.60 14.04
CA GLY A 986 14.84 51.41 14.65
C GLY A 986 14.54 52.91 14.69
N THR A 987 13.28 53.32 14.45
CA THR A 987 12.91 54.73 14.24
C THR A 987 11.99 55.29 15.32
N GLN A 988 11.11 54.49 15.92
CA GLN A 988 10.20 54.94 16.97
C GLN A 988 10.79 54.67 18.36
N PRO A 989 10.75 55.65 19.29
CA PRO A 989 11.15 55.43 20.69
C PRO A 989 10.26 54.39 21.39
N LEU A 990 10.87 53.36 21.98
CA LEU A 990 10.23 52.36 22.85
C LEU A 990 11.12 52.16 24.09
N PRO A 991 11.20 53.16 24.99
CA PRO A 991 12.17 53.20 26.07
C PRO A 991 12.13 51.95 26.96
N ASN A 992 13.29 51.37 27.25
CA ASN A 992 13.45 50.66 28.52
C ASN A 992 13.50 51.69 29.65
N GLN A 993 12.90 51.38 30.81
CA GLN A 993 12.71 52.36 31.89
C GLN A 993 14.00 52.68 32.66
N GLN A 994 15.05 51.88 32.49
CA GLN A 994 16.40 52.17 33.00
C GLN A 994 17.40 52.25 31.84
N HIS A 995 18.49 51.50 31.90
CA HIS A 995 19.57 51.56 30.94
C HIS A 995 19.23 50.77 29.67
N GLY A 996 19.85 51.12 28.54
CA GLY A 996 19.81 50.23 27.38
C GLY A 996 20.53 48.92 27.70
N LEU A 997 21.77 49.05 28.17
CA LEU A 997 22.60 47.93 28.58
C LEU A 997 23.31 48.28 29.88
N HIS A 998 23.30 47.36 30.84
CA HIS A 998 23.98 47.49 32.12
C HIS A 998 24.94 46.32 32.35
N VAL A 999 26.20 46.62 32.67
CA VAL A 999 27.20 45.67 33.14
C VAL A 999 27.48 45.99 34.61
N SER A 1000 27.36 45.00 35.48
CA SER A 1000 27.55 45.15 36.92
C SER A 1000 28.33 43.97 37.52
N GLY A 1001 28.90 44.17 38.71
CA GLY A 1001 29.67 43.13 39.41
C GLY A 1001 31.08 42.93 38.81
N GLU A 1002 31.51 41.68 38.63
CA GLU A 1002 32.86 41.36 38.13
C GLU A 1002 32.84 40.80 36.69
N ALA A 1003 31.77 41.08 35.94
CA ALA A 1003 31.61 40.72 34.54
C ALA A 1003 32.69 41.40 33.68
N ARG A 1004 33.48 40.61 32.96
CA ARG A 1004 34.66 41.08 32.20
C ARG A 1004 34.66 40.63 30.75
N ASP A 1005 35.48 41.30 29.95
CA ASP A 1005 35.82 40.86 28.60
C ASP A 1005 34.61 40.67 27.65
N ASN A 1006 33.47 41.29 27.96
CA ASN A 1006 32.28 41.26 27.10
C ASN A 1006 32.44 42.22 25.92
N ARG A 1007 31.85 41.88 24.78
CA ARG A 1007 31.88 42.70 23.56
C ARG A 1007 30.50 43.27 23.28
N ILE A 1008 30.37 44.57 23.50
CA ILE A 1008 29.17 45.36 23.21
C ILE A 1008 29.39 46.03 21.86
N GLY A 1009 28.92 45.39 20.80
CA GLY A 1009 29.13 45.81 19.42
C GLY A 1009 30.51 45.44 18.89
N GLY A 1010 30.78 45.82 17.64
CA GLY A 1010 32.03 45.50 16.95
C GLY A 1010 32.33 46.44 15.78
N LEU A 1011 33.49 46.26 15.14
CA LEU A 1011 33.97 47.12 14.05
C LEU A 1011 33.58 46.59 12.66
N GLY A 1012 33.12 45.34 12.58
CA GLY A 1012 32.60 44.73 11.36
C GLY A 1012 31.22 45.27 10.98
N ALA A 1013 30.86 45.10 9.71
CA ALA A 1013 29.54 45.50 9.22
C ALA A 1013 28.43 44.73 9.96
N GLY A 1014 27.45 45.47 10.48
CA GLY A 1014 26.31 44.90 11.21
C GLY A 1014 26.57 44.52 12.67
N GLU A 1015 27.81 44.59 13.16
CA GLU A 1015 28.13 44.25 14.56
C GLU A 1015 27.67 45.32 15.56
N GLY A 1016 27.60 46.59 15.16
CA GLY A 1016 27.22 47.71 16.02
C GLY A 1016 25.75 47.65 16.46
N ASN A 1017 25.49 47.81 17.77
CA ASN A 1017 24.13 47.92 18.31
C ASN A 1017 23.56 49.34 18.11
N LEU A 1018 22.23 49.43 17.99
CA LEU A 1018 21.48 50.69 18.06
C LEU A 1018 20.87 50.81 19.46
N ILE A 1019 21.41 51.71 20.29
CA ILE A 1019 21.01 51.88 21.69
C ILE A 1019 20.49 53.31 21.88
N ALA A 1020 19.17 53.46 21.85
CA ALA A 1020 18.58 54.78 21.85
C ALA A 1020 17.27 54.86 22.65
N SER A 1021 16.94 56.08 23.06
CA SER A 1021 15.67 56.42 23.72
C SER A 1021 15.41 55.73 25.06
N ASN A 1022 16.37 55.05 25.68
CA ASN A 1022 16.21 54.49 27.03
C ASN A 1022 16.12 55.63 28.06
N LEU A 1023 15.40 55.45 29.17
CA LEU A 1023 15.23 56.54 30.15
C LEU A 1023 16.49 56.79 31.01
N GLY A 1024 17.35 55.79 31.15
CA GLY A 1024 18.65 55.87 31.79
C GLY A 1024 19.79 56.11 30.81
N ALA A 1025 20.98 55.65 31.16
CA ALA A 1025 22.15 55.65 30.28
C ALA A 1025 21.98 54.67 29.10
N GLY A 1026 22.64 54.93 27.97
CA GLY A 1026 22.67 53.97 26.85
C GLY A 1026 23.38 52.68 27.27
N VAL A 1027 24.66 52.78 27.62
CA VAL A 1027 25.47 51.71 28.22
C VAL A 1027 25.96 52.17 29.58
N ARG A 1028 25.71 51.37 30.62
CA ARG A 1028 26.21 51.59 31.97
C ARG A 1028 27.14 50.46 32.38
N ILE A 1029 28.32 50.79 32.90
CA ILE A 1029 29.25 49.81 33.49
C ILE A 1029 29.53 50.24 34.93
N THR A 1030 29.19 49.39 35.88
CA THR A 1030 29.39 49.61 37.31
C THR A 1030 30.30 48.56 37.92
N HIS A 1031 30.95 48.91 39.03
CA HIS A 1031 31.88 48.08 39.82
C HIS A 1031 33.32 48.01 39.28
N ALA A 1032 34.30 48.20 40.18
CA ALA A 1032 35.71 48.42 39.81
C ALA A 1032 36.37 47.24 39.08
N ASN A 1033 35.81 46.03 39.21
CA ASN A 1033 36.34 44.81 38.59
C ASN A 1033 35.66 44.46 37.25
N ALA A 1034 34.69 45.25 36.77
CA ALA A 1034 34.06 45.06 35.47
C ALA A 1034 34.94 45.62 34.33
N VAL A 1035 36.10 45.01 34.13
CA VAL A 1035 37.16 45.45 33.20
C VAL A 1035 37.13 44.69 31.87
N GLY A 1036 37.73 45.25 30.82
CA GLY A 1036 37.86 44.59 29.51
C GLY A 1036 36.58 44.56 28.67
N ASN A 1037 35.50 45.19 29.13
CA ASN A 1037 34.22 45.23 28.43
C ASN A 1037 34.25 46.22 27.24
N ALA A 1038 34.50 45.71 26.04
CA ALA A 1038 34.66 46.53 24.84
C ALA A 1038 33.33 47.12 24.35
N ILE A 1039 33.25 48.43 24.16
CA ILE A 1039 32.11 49.12 23.54
C ILE A 1039 32.53 49.62 22.16
N LEU A 1040 32.15 48.91 21.10
CA LEU A 1040 32.69 49.12 19.74
C LEU A 1040 31.58 49.32 18.70
N GLY A 1041 31.76 50.32 17.82
CA GLY A 1041 30.94 50.51 16.61
C GLY A 1041 29.43 50.75 16.82
N ASN A 1042 28.98 50.99 18.06
CA ASN A 1042 27.57 51.20 18.38
C ASN A 1042 27.07 52.61 17.98
N SER A 1043 25.78 52.71 17.70
CA SER A 1043 25.04 53.98 17.60
C SER A 1043 24.28 54.22 18.90
N ILE A 1044 24.75 55.17 19.72
CA ILE A 1044 24.18 55.46 21.04
C ILE A 1044 23.73 56.92 21.12
N PHE A 1045 22.43 57.17 21.20
CA PHE A 1045 21.88 58.53 21.20
C PHE A 1045 20.49 58.63 21.83
N GLY A 1046 20.07 59.84 22.20
CA GLY A 1046 18.69 60.09 22.64
C GLY A 1046 18.27 59.40 23.95
N ASN A 1047 19.21 58.83 24.71
CA ASN A 1047 18.95 58.24 26.03
C ASN A 1047 18.79 59.35 27.08
N GLY A 1048 18.06 59.07 28.17
CA GLY A 1048 17.70 60.05 29.20
C GLY A 1048 18.85 60.43 30.15
N ALA A 1049 19.93 59.65 30.17
CA ALA A 1049 21.19 59.99 30.84
C ALA A 1049 22.38 59.96 29.85
N LEU A 1050 23.61 59.69 30.33
CA LEU A 1050 24.80 59.61 29.47
C LEU A 1050 24.66 58.50 28.42
N GLY A 1051 25.26 58.70 27.24
CA GLY A 1051 25.35 57.64 26.24
C GLY A 1051 26.11 56.43 26.79
N ILE A 1052 27.28 56.67 27.39
CA ILE A 1052 28.07 55.68 28.11
C ILE A 1052 28.35 56.24 29.51
N ASP A 1053 28.04 55.47 30.56
CA ASP A 1053 28.25 55.79 31.97
C ASP A 1053 29.13 54.71 32.62
N LEU A 1054 30.35 55.07 33.03
CA LEU A 1054 31.33 54.17 33.65
C LEU A 1054 31.33 54.25 35.20
N GLY A 1055 30.26 54.76 35.81
CA GLY A 1055 30.08 54.78 37.26
C GLY A 1055 30.73 55.96 37.99
N VAL A 1056 31.33 56.91 37.26
CA VAL A 1056 31.78 58.22 37.76
C VAL A 1056 30.79 59.28 37.28
N VAL A 1057 30.49 60.30 38.10
CA VAL A 1057 29.50 61.33 37.70
C VAL A 1057 30.07 62.21 36.58
N GLY A 1058 29.61 61.98 35.35
CA GLY A 1058 29.92 62.77 34.15
C GLY A 1058 30.84 62.03 33.16
N PRO A 1059 31.00 62.55 31.93
CA PRO A 1059 31.94 61.99 30.97
C PRO A 1059 33.37 61.95 31.54
N THR A 1060 34.13 60.88 31.33
CA THR A 1060 35.55 60.86 31.70
C THR A 1060 36.31 61.89 30.86
N PRO A 1061 36.96 62.89 31.48
CA PRO A 1061 37.74 63.89 30.75
C PRO A 1061 38.94 63.28 30.05
N ASN A 1062 39.19 63.70 28.82
CA ASN A 1062 40.32 63.27 28.00
C ASN A 1062 41.66 63.81 28.58
N ASP A 1063 42.58 62.95 28.99
CA ASP A 1063 43.90 63.32 29.55
C ASP A 1063 45.06 62.43 29.03
N SER A 1064 46.29 62.66 29.51
CA SER A 1064 47.49 61.99 29.00
C SER A 1064 48.34 61.40 30.13
N GLY A 1065 48.58 60.09 30.08
CA GLY A 1065 49.72 59.46 30.75
C GLY A 1065 49.47 58.79 32.11
N ASP A 1066 48.26 58.36 32.44
CA ASP A 1066 48.02 57.43 33.54
C ASP A 1066 47.46 56.08 33.04
N GLY A 1067 47.47 55.09 33.94
CA GLY A 1067 46.77 53.84 33.74
C GLY A 1067 45.39 54.01 34.34
N ASP A 1068 44.39 54.25 33.49
CA ASP A 1068 43.01 54.49 33.90
C ASP A 1068 42.49 53.36 34.83
N PRO A 1069 42.20 53.65 36.11
CA PRO A 1069 41.73 52.65 37.06
C PRO A 1069 40.21 52.72 37.23
N GLY A 1070 39.49 51.62 37.01
CA GLY A 1070 38.05 51.53 37.27
C GLY A 1070 37.27 50.72 36.22
N PRO A 1071 35.93 50.78 36.27
CA PRO A 1071 35.07 50.07 35.32
C PRO A 1071 35.46 50.40 33.87
N ASN A 1072 35.68 49.36 33.07
CA ASN A 1072 36.21 49.45 31.70
C ASN A 1072 37.40 50.43 31.52
N LEU A 1073 38.32 50.45 32.48
CA LEU A 1073 39.52 51.31 32.45
C LEU A 1073 39.18 52.78 32.15
N LEU A 1074 38.06 53.29 32.67
CA LEU A 1074 37.62 54.69 32.54
C LEU A 1074 37.87 55.35 31.17
N THR A 1075 37.71 54.63 30.06
CA THR A 1075 38.25 55.07 28.76
C THR A 1075 37.80 56.49 28.39
N ASN A 1076 38.76 57.32 27.97
CA ASN A 1076 38.49 58.70 27.60
C ASN A 1076 37.46 58.82 26.47
N TYR A 1077 36.57 59.81 26.59
CA TYR A 1077 35.51 60.07 25.60
C TYR A 1077 36.03 60.95 24.44
N PRO A 1078 35.72 60.62 23.18
CA PRO A 1078 36.08 61.45 22.04
C PRO A 1078 35.37 62.80 22.08
N VAL A 1079 36.12 63.88 22.33
CA VAL A 1079 35.57 65.25 22.33
C VAL A 1079 35.42 65.75 20.90
N ILE A 1080 34.19 65.83 20.40
CA ILE A 1080 33.89 66.42 19.09
C ILE A 1080 33.91 67.95 19.20
N HIS A 1081 34.88 68.59 18.56
CA HIS A 1081 34.99 70.06 18.54
C HIS A 1081 34.02 70.69 17.57
N TYR A 1082 33.88 70.10 16.38
CA TYR A 1082 32.90 70.51 15.38
C TYR A 1082 32.72 69.41 14.34
N ALA A 1083 31.55 69.38 13.70
CA ALA A 1083 31.30 68.61 12.50
C ALA A 1083 30.79 69.57 11.42
N ARG A 1084 31.45 69.60 10.24
CA ARG A 1084 31.05 70.46 9.12
C ARG A 1084 30.95 69.64 7.84
N ARG A 1085 30.06 70.03 6.94
CA ARG A 1085 29.91 69.38 5.63
C ARG A 1085 30.65 70.19 4.57
N ASP A 1086 31.74 69.62 4.03
CA ASP A 1086 32.53 70.21 2.95
C ASP A 1086 32.32 69.38 1.67
N ASN A 1087 31.82 69.97 0.59
CA ASN A 1087 31.60 69.30 -0.71
C ASN A 1087 30.79 67.99 -0.63
N GLY A 1088 29.84 67.90 0.30
CA GLY A 1088 29.00 66.72 0.51
C GLY A 1088 29.56 65.72 1.53
N GLU A 1089 30.85 65.79 1.85
CA GLU A 1089 31.50 64.96 2.88
C GLU A 1089 31.40 65.59 4.28
N LEU A 1090 31.08 64.78 5.28
CA LEU A 1090 31.09 65.18 6.69
C LEU A 1090 32.53 65.13 7.22
N LYS A 1091 33.09 66.28 7.59
CA LYS A 1091 34.35 66.38 8.32
C LYS A 1091 34.07 66.58 9.80
N VAL A 1092 34.53 65.64 10.60
CA VAL A 1092 34.42 65.69 12.06
C VAL A 1092 35.81 65.95 12.65
N SER A 1093 35.93 67.00 13.44
CA SER A 1093 37.13 67.28 14.23
C SER A 1093 36.92 66.74 15.62
N VAL A 1094 37.73 65.76 16.01
CA VAL A 1094 37.66 65.12 17.33
C VAL A 1094 39.01 65.19 18.03
N THR A 1095 38.99 65.21 19.36
CA THR A 1095 40.13 64.76 20.16
C THR A 1095 39.86 63.35 20.62
N LEU A 1096 40.80 62.45 20.32
CA LEU A 1096 40.95 61.13 20.91
C LEU A 1096 42.22 61.26 21.78
N SER A 1097 42.15 61.17 23.11
CA SER A 1097 43.37 60.85 23.90
C SER A 1097 43.71 59.38 23.68
#